data_AF-A0A226D9R0-F1
#
_entry.id   AF-A0A226D9R0-F1
#
_cell.length_a   1.000
_cell.length_b   1.000
_cell.length_c   1.000
_cell.angle_alpha   90.00
_cell.angle_beta   90.00
_cell.angle_gamma   90.00
#
_symmetry.space_group_name_H-M   'P 1'
#
loop_
_entity.id
_entity.type
_entity.pdbx_description
1 polymer ?
#
loop_
_entity_poly.entity_id
_entity_poly.type
_entity_poly.pdbx_seq_one_letter_code
_entity_poly.pdbx_strand_id
1 'polypeptide(L)'
;MLEPRFESLLRSAVLFTQRSTLYTTYYLEWDPKLSRVTQPKRNWHKQAFRKLNVFAAFFILPALWVRCYHLSTSRGGKNYKSTLCLTYLVSFILPCYLCIARVLMSPSGPQKYLNYFEVHLNLERKLEALIPHPDYKRGDDLDSALRQMNRYPNLFFGILNFLGPIVIASCSFLRWNPLYTMFLAVHNFEIYPPIVPISIQITLGIFSTLGVTSMIATIGICVLIIGCSIVSLYVWMIFLTPEKRDRGNFKLRGGLGFQAVIKMYNVLRIMTIIEEELFVEFVVPRLDHFIAVVLSTCAHLVVLNQINGGRSLIFISGAIGIWLFSLIIEFFVIYVVAKIGALSRTFLMGLRMQNRRVPQRRRLLDSMLPNSICLEYLKSVQTIHNGVEMKYFLNYFDRVTNLTSEKMWLGGDLFHWFDWVVVAATLGVSLAIGIYYALKGNKSNEDLLVGGRNMAVLPVAASIMVTYVSAITVLGFPAEVYSFGGQIVMINIMSAIAVGFSAFLFVPYFYKMKLTSINEYLEHRFHSTLVRRLASFTFILQQITLTSVILYAPSLALEAFLSFPVWLSILSVGLCSTIYTSVGGLRAVVFTDLFQSVMMVAGMVAIVIKGFSSVGGVGEAFRRANDGGRFNFIDTTFDPFMRHNIWNFLVGTTFYAIMQPAVHQLQVQRYCSMPTLAKAKSVILCSVPFKLLIIGLCLLSGISIFAMYDGCDPFKLNKIKKVDQIVPYFVVEEMASIPGMLGLFTACIFSAVLSSVSSALNSLAAVTWEDFLKGRKLFAEMTPTAQANTTRVIGFLYGVLIISLAFLAQNLGALYSATYAAVS
;
A
#
# COMPACT_ATOMS: atom_id res chain seq x y z
N MET A 1 20.30 31.34 5.88
CA MET A 1 19.00 31.00 5.26
C MET A 1 18.19 30.06 6.13
N LEU A 2 18.72 28.90 6.51
CA LEU A 2 17.97 27.86 7.25
C LEU A 2 18.39 27.73 8.72
N GLU A 3 19.69 27.86 9.00
CA GLU A 3 20.31 27.77 10.32
C GLU A 3 19.52 28.46 11.48
N PRO A 4 19.23 29.78 11.46
CA PRO A 4 18.59 30.45 12.58
C PRO A 4 17.16 29.94 12.87
N ARG A 5 16.51 29.35 11.85
CA ARG A 5 15.17 28.76 11.99
C ARG A 5 15.25 27.39 12.67
N PHE A 6 16.27 26.61 12.31
CA PHE A 6 16.48 25.30 12.90
C PHE A 6 16.88 25.39 14.37
N GLU A 7 17.76 26.34 14.72
CA GLU A 7 18.12 26.64 16.11
C GLU A 7 16.92 27.05 16.96
N SER A 8 16.03 27.89 16.43
CA SER A 8 14.79 28.30 17.13
C SER A 8 13.87 27.11 17.42
N LEU A 9 13.64 26.23 16.43
CA LEU A 9 12.78 25.06 16.59
C LEU A 9 13.38 24.07 17.61
N LEU A 10 14.69 23.82 17.54
CA LEU A 10 15.36 22.90 18.45
C LEU A 10 15.36 23.42 19.89
N ARG A 11 15.61 24.73 20.07
CA ARG A 11 15.51 25.38 21.39
C ARG A 11 14.14 25.16 22.02
N SER A 12 13.07 25.37 21.26
CA SER A 12 11.70 25.16 21.75
C SER A 12 11.45 23.71 22.16
N ALA A 13 11.95 22.73 21.40
CA ALA A 13 11.78 21.32 21.69
C ALA A 13 12.57 20.88 22.94
N VAL A 14 13.83 21.30 23.09
CA VAL A 14 14.66 20.98 24.27
C VAL A 14 14.05 21.56 25.55
N LEU A 15 13.63 22.82 25.51
CA LEU A 15 12.97 23.47 26.66
C LEU A 15 11.66 22.76 27.03
N PHE A 16 10.92 22.24 26.05
CA PHE A 16 9.71 21.48 26.31
C PHE A 16 9.99 20.17 27.04
N THR A 17 11.01 19.41 26.63
CA THR A 17 11.42 18.16 27.32
C THR A 17 11.85 18.43 28.76
N GLN A 18 12.58 19.51 29.00
CA GLN A 18 12.99 19.90 30.35
C GLN A 18 11.79 20.25 31.24
N ARG A 19 10.84 21.04 30.72
CA ARG A 19 9.61 21.39 31.46
C ARG A 19 8.73 20.17 31.74
N SER A 20 8.59 19.29 30.75
CA SER A 20 7.79 18.05 30.84
C SER A 20 8.32 17.06 31.87
N THR A 21 9.59 17.17 32.23
CA THR A 21 10.28 16.31 33.20
C THR A 21 10.55 17.02 34.53
N LEU A 22 9.96 18.21 34.74
CA LEU A 22 10.20 19.07 35.91
C LEU A 22 11.70 19.35 36.15
N TYR A 23 12.50 19.41 35.09
CA TYR A 23 13.96 19.54 35.15
C TYR A 23 14.65 18.44 35.98
N THR A 24 14.03 17.27 36.12
CA THR A 24 14.61 16.15 36.89
C THR A 24 15.27 15.10 36.00
N THR A 25 14.64 14.75 34.87
CA THR A 25 14.99 13.59 34.04
C THR A 25 15.12 13.98 32.56
N TYR A 26 16.23 14.61 32.19
CA TYR A 26 16.49 15.03 30.80
C TYR A 26 17.92 14.71 30.37
N TYR A 27 18.14 14.71 29.05
CA TYR A 27 19.38 14.27 28.41
C TYR A 27 20.05 15.35 27.53
N LEU A 28 19.37 16.47 27.24
CA LEU A 28 19.89 17.63 26.50
C LEU A 28 19.58 18.93 27.24
N GLU A 29 20.49 19.89 27.18
CA GLU A 29 20.35 21.23 27.75
C GLU A 29 20.62 22.30 26.69
N TRP A 30 19.84 23.37 26.67
CA TRP A 30 20.12 24.52 25.80
C TRP A 30 21.05 25.50 26.52
N ASP A 31 22.24 25.77 25.98
CA ASP A 31 23.14 26.79 26.51
C ASP A 31 22.82 28.16 25.88
N PRO A 32 22.26 29.12 26.64
CA PRO A 32 21.91 30.44 26.11
C PRO A 32 23.14 31.30 25.76
N LYS A 33 24.33 31.00 26.28
CA LYS A 33 25.56 31.75 25.98
C LYS A 33 26.18 31.32 24.65
N LEU A 34 26.12 30.03 24.34
CA LEU A 34 26.68 29.46 23.13
C LEU A 34 25.66 29.33 21.99
N SER A 35 24.37 29.57 22.27
CA SER A 35 23.24 29.32 21.36
C SER A 35 23.27 27.91 20.77
N ARG A 36 23.66 26.92 21.58
CA ARG A 36 23.83 25.52 21.18
C ARG A 36 23.27 24.58 22.22
N VAL A 37 22.91 23.37 21.77
CA VAL A 37 22.52 22.28 22.67
C VAL A 37 23.79 21.61 23.22
N THR A 38 23.84 21.43 24.53
CA THR A 38 24.93 20.77 25.24
C THR A 38 24.40 19.60 26.07
N GLN A 39 25.31 18.79 26.59
CA GLN A 39 24.93 17.84 27.64
C GLN A 39 24.60 18.57 28.94
N PRO A 40 23.73 17.98 29.80
CA PRO A 40 23.44 18.53 31.11
C PRO A 40 24.70 18.69 31.95
N LYS A 41 24.88 19.85 32.60
CA LYS A 41 26.08 20.11 33.44
C LYS A 41 26.22 19.14 34.61
N ARG A 42 25.12 18.56 35.10
CA ARG A 42 25.09 17.58 36.19
C ARG A 42 24.81 16.17 35.66
N ASN A 43 25.72 15.25 35.95
CA ASN A 43 25.59 13.82 35.59
C ASN A 43 24.34 13.14 36.15
N TRP A 44 23.77 13.67 37.25
CA TRP A 44 22.56 13.13 37.88
C TRP A 44 21.35 13.08 36.93
N HIS A 45 21.09 14.13 36.15
CA HIS A 45 19.91 14.19 35.27
C HIS A 45 19.91 13.08 34.21
N LYS A 46 21.08 12.84 33.61
CA LYS A 46 21.31 11.76 32.64
C LYS A 46 21.15 10.38 33.29
N GLN A 47 21.70 10.18 34.48
CA GLN A 47 21.58 8.92 35.22
C GLN A 47 20.13 8.63 35.65
N ALA A 48 19.40 9.65 36.08
CA ALA A 48 18.00 9.55 36.47
C ALA A 48 17.11 9.17 35.27
N PHE A 49 17.31 9.81 34.11
CA PHE A 49 16.63 9.45 32.86
C PHE A 49 16.91 7.99 32.46
N ARG A 50 18.17 7.53 32.53
CA ARG A 50 18.52 6.14 32.23
C ARG A 50 17.85 5.16 33.19
N LYS A 51 17.90 5.41 34.50
CA LYS A 51 17.28 4.55 35.52
C LYS A 51 15.77 4.44 35.33
N LEU A 52 15.10 5.56 35.05
CA LEU A 52 13.65 5.60 34.84
C LEU A 52 13.22 4.74 33.63
N ASN A 53 13.94 4.84 32.51
CA ASN A 53 13.61 4.09 31.31
C ASN A 53 13.91 2.59 31.44
N VAL A 54 14.99 2.21 32.14
CA VAL A 54 15.26 0.82 32.50
C VAL A 54 14.15 0.27 33.41
N PHE A 55 13.73 1.04 34.41
CA PHE A 55 12.61 0.66 35.28
C PHE A 55 11.31 0.47 34.49
N ALA A 56 11.02 1.36 33.54
CA ALA A 56 9.86 1.23 32.67
C ALA A 56 9.91 -0.04 31.79
N ALA A 57 11.08 -0.40 31.27
CA ALA A 57 11.26 -1.58 30.44
C ALA A 57 11.08 -2.91 31.21
N PHE A 58 11.62 -3.01 32.42
CA PHE A 58 11.63 -4.28 33.18
C PHE A 58 10.43 -4.46 34.11
N PHE A 59 9.81 -3.37 34.58
CA PHE A 59 8.72 -3.46 35.57
C PHE A 59 7.39 -2.97 35.02
N ILE A 60 7.34 -1.79 34.39
CA ILE A 60 6.08 -1.21 33.91
C ILE A 60 5.56 -1.98 32.70
N LEU A 61 6.41 -2.28 31.73
CA LEU A 61 5.99 -2.94 30.49
C LEU A 61 5.44 -4.36 30.72
N PRO A 62 6.12 -5.27 31.45
CA PRO A 62 5.56 -6.59 31.74
C PRO A 62 4.27 -6.52 32.56
N ALA A 63 4.19 -5.59 33.53
CA ALA A 63 2.98 -5.41 34.33
C ALA A 63 1.78 -4.97 33.49
N LEU A 64 1.99 -4.07 32.53
CA LEU A 64 0.98 -3.64 31.58
C LEU A 64 0.52 -4.79 30.66
N TRP A 65 1.43 -5.65 30.21
CA TRP A 65 1.09 -6.84 29.40
C TRP A 65 0.30 -7.89 30.18
N VAL A 66 0.73 -8.21 31.40
CA VAL A 66 -0.01 -9.11 32.31
C VAL A 66 -1.41 -8.53 32.58
N ARG A 67 -1.51 -7.22 32.75
CA ARG A 67 -2.80 -6.54 32.93
C ARG A 67 -3.66 -6.61 31.68
N CYS A 68 -3.11 -6.40 30.49
CA CYS A 68 -3.81 -6.60 29.22
C CYS A 68 -4.36 -8.04 29.10
N TYR A 69 -3.56 -9.04 29.46
CA TYR A 69 -4.00 -10.45 29.45
C TYR A 69 -5.17 -10.68 30.42
N HIS A 70 -5.05 -10.24 31.67
CA HIS A 70 -6.12 -10.36 32.66
C HIS A 70 -7.38 -9.59 32.28
N LEU A 71 -7.23 -8.41 31.67
CA LEU A 71 -8.33 -7.63 31.12
C LEU A 71 -8.84 -8.17 29.78
N SER A 72 -8.23 -9.19 29.18
CA SER A 72 -8.80 -9.86 28.00
C SER A 72 -9.66 -11.07 28.38
N THR A 73 -9.39 -11.65 29.55
CA THR A 73 -10.01 -12.89 30.03
C THR A 73 -11.17 -12.67 31.02
N SER A 74 -11.27 -11.51 31.67
CA SER A 74 -12.39 -11.23 32.57
C SER A 74 -13.66 -10.79 31.83
N ARG A 75 -14.86 -11.06 32.36
CA ARG A 75 -16.14 -10.56 31.81
C ARG A 75 -16.58 -9.33 32.59
N GLY A 76 -16.28 -8.11 32.13
CA GLY A 76 -16.54 -6.86 32.87
C GLY A 76 -17.41 -5.82 32.13
N GLY A 77 -18.14 -4.99 32.89
CA GLY A 77 -19.12 -3.97 32.42
C GLY A 77 -18.57 -2.71 31.72
N LYS A 78 -19.33 -1.59 31.70
CA LYS A 78 -19.00 -0.38 30.89
C LYS A 78 -17.65 0.27 31.23
N ASN A 79 -17.29 0.40 32.51
CA ASN A 79 -16.02 1.01 32.93
C ASN A 79 -14.79 0.16 32.56
N TYR A 80 -14.99 -1.13 32.37
CA TYR A 80 -13.94 -2.08 32.03
C TYR A 80 -13.46 -1.92 30.58
N LYS A 81 -14.35 -1.56 29.64
CA LYS A 81 -14.00 -1.35 28.22
C LYS A 81 -13.10 -0.12 28.00
N SER A 82 -13.32 0.96 28.75
CA SER A 82 -12.47 2.17 28.69
C SER A 82 -11.07 1.92 29.26
N THR A 83 -10.99 1.20 30.39
CA THR A 83 -9.70 0.79 30.98
C THR A 83 -8.93 -0.14 30.05
N LEU A 84 -9.60 -1.10 29.40
CA LEU A 84 -9.00 -2.01 28.43
C LEU A 84 -8.36 -1.23 27.27
N CYS A 85 -9.09 -0.27 26.71
CA CYS A 85 -8.65 0.58 25.61
C CYS A 85 -7.37 1.36 25.93
N LEU A 86 -7.37 2.10 27.05
CA LEU A 86 -6.25 2.96 27.41
C LEU A 86 -5.03 2.14 27.88
N THR A 87 -5.26 0.98 28.50
CA THR A 87 -4.17 0.05 28.86
C THR A 87 -3.52 -0.56 27.62
N TYR A 88 -4.27 -1.01 26.61
CA TYR A 88 -3.69 -1.48 25.35
C TYR A 88 -2.87 -0.41 24.64
N LEU A 89 -3.40 0.81 24.53
CA LEU A 89 -2.70 1.91 23.85
C LEU A 89 -1.32 2.17 24.50
N VAL A 90 -1.27 2.26 25.83
CA VAL A 90 -0.01 2.51 26.55
C VAL A 90 0.95 1.31 26.49
N SER A 91 0.43 0.08 26.55
CA SER A 91 1.21 -1.17 26.42
C SER A 91 1.95 -1.30 25.08
N PHE A 92 1.45 -0.65 24.03
CA PHE A 92 2.07 -0.63 22.71
C PHE A 92 2.94 0.61 22.47
N ILE A 93 2.54 1.79 22.94
CA ILE A 93 3.35 3.02 22.81
C ILE A 93 4.68 2.90 23.59
N LEU A 94 4.66 2.28 24.77
CA LEU A 94 5.84 2.18 25.64
C LEU A 94 7.02 1.42 25.00
N PRO A 95 6.85 0.23 24.40
CA PRO A 95 7.90 -0.45 23.63
C PRO A 95 8.45 0.40 22.48
N CYS A 96 7.58 1.07 21.73
CA CYS A 96 7.98 1.93 20.59
C CYS A 96 8.91 3.05 21.06
N TYR A 97 8.53 3.72 22.15
CA TYR A 97 9.34 4.74 22.79
C TYR A 97 10.68 4.17 23.31
N LEU A 98 10.68 3.00 23.96
CA LEU A 98 11.89 2.41 24.54
C LEU A 98 12.94 2.09 23.47
N CYS A 99 12.52 1.75 22.25
CA CYS A 99 13.41 1.54 21.12
C CYS A 99 14.12 2.85 20.69
N ILE A 100 13.39 3.97 20.62
CA ILE A 100 13.97 5.29 20.32
C ILE A 100 14.83 5.78 21.49
N ALA A 101 14.33 5.63 22.72
CA ALA A 101 15.02 6.05 23.93
C ALA A 101 16.34 5.29 24.14
N ARG A 102 16.49 4.07 23.61
CA ARG A 102 17.72 3.26 23.69
C ARG A 102 18.96 4.03 23.24
N VAL A 103 18.83 4.81 22.18
CA VAL A 103 19.93 5.61 21.62
C VAL A 103 20.39 6.63 22.66
N LEU A 104 19.45 7.35 23.24
CA LEU A 104 19.70 8.39 24.24
C LEU A 104 20.09 7.83 25.62
N MET A 105 19.68 6.60 25.93
CA MET A 105 20.09 5.87 27.14
C MET A 105 21.54 5.39 27.09
N SER A 106 22.12 5.24 25.90
CA SER A 106 23.49 4.77 25.74
C SER A 106 24.51 5.80 26.29
N PRO A 107 25.64 5.37 26.86
CA PRO A 107 26.62 6.28 27.46
C PRO A 107 27.13 7.37 26.49
N SER A 108 27.35 7.01 25.22
CA SER A 108 27.86 7.87 24.14
C SER A 108 26.76 8.48 23.25
N GLY A 109 25.51 8.02 23.35
CA GLY A 109 24.42 8.41 22.46
C GLY A 109 24.11 9.91 22.42
N PRO A 110 23.92 10.59 23.57
CA PRO A 110 23.68 12.03 23.58
C PRO A 110 24.81 12.84 22.94
N GLN A 111 26.07 12.41 23.09
CA GLN A 111 27.21 13.08 22.43
C GLN A 111 27.18 12.87 20.93
N LYS A 112 26.93 11.63 20.49
CA LYS A 112 26.82 11.27 19.08
C LYS A 112 25.70 12.06 18.40
N TYR A 113 24.56 12.22 19.08
CA TYR A 113 23.44 13.02 18.61
C TYR A 113 23.78 14.51 18.42
N LEU A 114 24.45 15.11 19.41
CA LEU A 114 24.91 16.50 19.32
C LEU A 114 25.90 16.69 18.18
N ASN A 115 26.83 15.77 18.00
CA ASN A 115 27.81 15.81 16.92
C ASN A 115 27.12 15.79 15.54
N TYR A 116 26.11 14.93 15.33
CA TYR A 116 25.38 14.89 14.05
C TYR A 116 24.67 16.21 13.75
N PHE A 117 24.03 16.80 14.75
CA PHE A 117 23.36 18.08 14.61
C PHE A 117 24.35 19.22 14.29
N GLU A 118 25.49 19.28 15.00
CA GLU A 118 26.52 20.30 14.74
C GLU A 118 27.14 20.17 13.34
N VAL A 119 27.38 18.94 12.90
CA VAL A 119 27.89 18.70 11.54
C VAL A 119 26.86 19.17 10.50
N HIS A 120 25.57 18.89 10.70
CA HIS A 120 24.51 19.35 9.80
C HIS A 120 24.47 20.89 9.68
N LEU A 121 24.49 21.62 10.80
CA LEU A 121 24.56 23.07 10.80
C LEU A 121 25.81 23.61 10.10
N ASN A 122 26.96 22.96 10.31
CA ASN A 122 28.21 23.36 9.65
C ASN A 122 28.15 23.15 8.13
N LEU A 123 27.46 22.12 7.65
CA LEU A 123 27.25 21.91 6.21
C LEU A 123 26.30 22.95 5.61
N GLU A 124 25.24 23.35 6.33
CA GLU A 124 24.39 24.47 5.92
C GLU A 124 25.20 25.77 5.78
N ARG A 125 26.02 26.12 6.78
CA ARG A 125 26.91 27.29 6.70
C ARG A 125 27.83 27.24 5.49
N LYS A 126 28.39 26.07 5.17
CA LYS A 126 29.23 25.87 3.97
C LYS A 126 28.44 26.08 2.68
N LEU A 127 27.19 25.65 2.61
CA LEU A 127 26.32 25.89 1.44
C LEU A 127 26.01 27.38 1.29
N GLU A 128 25.74 28.09 2.39
CA GLU A 128 25.47 29.53 2.36
C GLU A 128 26.69 30.34 1.94
N ALA A 129 27.89 29.97 2.40
CA ALA A 129 29.14 30.62 2.02
C ALA A 129 29.50 30.46 0.53
N LEU A 130 28.91 29.48 -0.17
CA LEU A 130 29.12 29.25 -1.60
C LEU A 130 28.24 30.15 -2.50
N ILE A 131 27.37 30.98 -1.91
CA ILE A 131 26.49 31.91 -2.64
C ILE A 131 27.25 33.21 -2.96
N PRO A 132 27.30 33.64 -4.24
CA PRO A 132 28.14 34.76 -4.67
C PRO A 132 27.63 36.16 -4.27
N HIS A 133 26.32 36.35 -4.03
CA HIS A 133 25.76 37.66 -3.63
C HIS A 133 24.69 37.53 -2.53
N PRO A 134 24.71 38.39 -1.48
CA PRO A 134 23.74 38.36 -0.38
C PRO A 134 22.30 38.78 -0.79
N ASP A 135 22.16 39.70 -1.76
CA ASP A 135 20.86 40.23 -2.23
C ASP A 135 20.38 39.58 -3.54
N TYR A 136 20.37 38.25 -3.57
CA TYR A 136 19.97 37.49 -4.77
C TYR A 136 18.44 37.27 -4.84
N LYS A 137 17.86 37.32 -6.06
CA LYS A 137 16.45 36.96 -6.30
C LYS A 137 16.23 35.45 -6.13
N ARG A 138 15.41 35.07 -5.14
CA ARG A 138 15.24 33.69 -4.66
C ARG A 138 14.32 32.83 -5.55
N GLY A 139 13.43 33.47 -6.30
CA GLY A 139 12.41 32.81 -7.12
C GLY A 139 11.24 32.32 -6.27
N ASP A 140 10.03 32.41 -6.82
CA ASP A 140 8.78 32.17 -6.08
C ASP A 140 8.68 30.75 -5.49
N ASP A 141 9.26 29.76 -6.17
CA ASP A 141 9.30 28.37 -5.71
C ASP A 141 10.10 28.19 -4.42
N LEU A 142 11.23 28.90 -4.29
CA LEU A 142 12.09 28.80 -3.11
C LEU A 142 11.46 29.53 -1.93
N ASP A 143 10.85 30.69 -2.17
CA ASP A 143 10.11 31.42 -1.13
C ASP A 143 8.85 30.67 -0.68
N SER A 144 8.18 29.93 -1.58
CA SER A 144 7.11 28.99 -1.23
C SER A 144 7.62 27.85 -0.35
N ALA A 145 8.74 27.21 -0.70
CA ALA A 145 9.34 26.13 0.09
C ALA A 145 9.78 26.61 1.48
N LEU A 146 10.42 27.77 1.57
CA LEU A 146 10.84 28.40 2.82
C LEU A 146 9.66 28.79 3.72
N ARG A 147 8.51 29.15 3.16
CA ARG A 147 7.27 29.40 3.92
C ARG A 147 6.66 28.10 4.45
N GLN A 148 6.63 27.05 3.63
CA GLN A 148 6.13 25.73 4.03
C GLN A 148 6.97 25.13 5.17
N MET A 149 8.30 25.28 5.12
CA MET A 149 9.21 24.86 6.18
C MET A 149 8.93 25.52 7.53
N ASN A 150 8.45 26.78 7.55
CA ASN A 150 8.09 27.41 8.81
C ASN A 150 6.71 27.00 9.30
N ARG A 151 5.77 26.74 8.40
CA ARG A 151 4.37 26.50 8.78
C ARG A 151 4.19 25.12 9.42
N TYR A 152 4.69 24.06 8.79
CA TYR A 152 4.38 22.69 9.21
C TYR A 152 5.08 22.26 10.52
N PRO A 153 6.40 22.45 10.71
CA PRO A 153 7.07 22.13 11.97
C PRO A 153 6.59 22.98 13.14
N ASN A 154 6.34 24.29 12.94
CA ASN A 154 5.78 25.11 14.02
C ASN A 154 4.36 24.69 14.41
N LEU A 155 3.53 24.29 13.44
CA LEU A 155 2.20 23.76 13.74
C LEU A 155 2.31 22.43 14.50
N PHE A 156 3.18 21.52 14.05
CA PHE A 156 3.43 20.24 14.68
C PHE A 156 3.92 20.39 16.13
N PHE A 157 4.94 21.22 16.36
CA PHE A 157 5.44 21.51 17.71
C PHE A 157 4.49 22.33 18.56
N GLY A 158 3.70 23.21 17.94
CA GLY A 158 2.62 23.91 18.63
C GLY A 158 1.60 22.91 19.20
N ILE A 159 1.17 21.94 18.40
CA ILE A 159 0.25 20.89 18.84
C ILE A 159 0.88 20.04 19.95
N LEU A 160 2.11 19.57 19.76
CA LEU A 160 2.80 18.75 20.77
C LEU A 160 3.06 19.49 22.07
N ASN A 161 3.41 20.77 22.03
CA ASN A 161 3.78 21.54 23.23
C ASN A 161 2.57 22.05 24.02
N PHE A 162 1.46 22.35 23.35
CA PHE A 162 0.28 22.94 23.99
C PHE A 162 -0.89 21.96 24.13
N LEU A 163 -1.29 21.31 23.04
CA LEU A 163 -2.45 20.41 23.07
C LEU A 163 -2.10 19.05 23.70
N GLY A 164 -0.90 18.53 23.43
CA GLY A 164 -0.42 17.24 23.95
C GLY A 164 -0.54 17.12 25.47
N PRO A 165 0.13 17.98 26.27
CA PRO A 165 0.08 17.92 27.73
C PRO A 165 -1.33 18.04 28.30
N ILE A 166 -2.19 18.87 27.71
CA ILE A 166 -3.59 19.03 28.14
C ILE A 166 -4.35 17.72 27.98
N VAL A 167 -4.23 17.07 26.82
CA VAL A 167 -4.88 15.78 26.54
C VAL A 167 -4.32 14.68 27.44
N ILE A 168 -3.00 14.61 27.61
CA ILE A 168 -2.34 13.60 28.46
C ILE A 168 -2.75 13.76 29.92
N ALA A 169 -2.72 14.98 30.45
CA ALA A 169 -3.15 15.25 31.83
C ALA A 169 -4.63 14.89 32.00
N SER A 170 -5.50 15.30 31.07
CA SER A 170 -6.94 14.98 31.12
C SER A 170 -7.19 13.47 31.15
N CYS A 171 -6.43 12.68 30.40
CA CYS A 171 -6.51 11.22 30.42
C CYS A 171 -5.89 10.58 31.66
N SER A 172 -4.82 11.15 32.19
CA SER A 172 -4.03 10.58 33.29
C SER A 172 -4.74 10.67 34.64
N PHE A 173 -5.59 11.68 34.85
CA PHE A 173 -6.39 11.82 36.08
C PHE A 173 -7.75 11.09 36.01
N LEU A 174 -8.05 10.36 34.94
CA LEU A 174 -9.26 9.54 34.87
C LEU A 174 -9.11 8.27 35.71
N ARG A 175 -10.23 7.76 36.22
CA ARG A 175 -10.30 6.45 36.89
C ARG A 175 -9.86 5.27 36.00
N TRP A 176 -9.77 5.48 34.69
CA TRP A 176 -9.32 4.50 33.70
C TRP A 176 -7.81 4.47 33.48
N ASN A 177 -7.04 5.24 34.27
CA ASN A 177 -5.59 5.23 34.21
C ASN A 177 -5.04 3.79 34.41
N PRO A 178 -4.09 3.31 33.59
CA PRO A 178 -3.61 1.92 33.64
C PRO A 178 -2.88 1.62 34.95
N LEU A 179 -2.13 2.59 35.47
CA LEU A 179 -1.45 2.46 36.76
C LEU A 179 -2.46 2.41 37.90
N TYR A 180 -3.42 3.33 37.94
CA TYR A 180 -4.48 3.33 38.97
C TYR A 180 -5.25 2.01 39.00
N THR A 181 -5.66 1.54 37.82
CA THR A 181 -6.43 0.29 37.69
C THR A 181 -5.59 -0.96 37.90
N MET A 182 -4.27 -0.89 37.76
CA MET A 182 -3.34 -1.96 38.13
C MET A 182 -3.21 -2.07 39.64
N PHE A 183 -2.96 -0.96 40.35
CA PHE A 183 -2.92 -0.97 41.82
C PHE A 183 -4.24 -1.45 42.41
N LEU A 184 -5.37 -1.02 41.83
CA LEU A 184 -6.71 -1.44 42.26
C LEU A 184 -6.92 -2.96 42.12
N ALA A 185 -6.26 -3.59 41.14
CA ALA A 185 -6.34 -5.03 40.91
C ALA A 185 -5.53 -5.84 41.93
N VAL A 186 -4.42 -5.27 42.42
CA VAL A 186 -3.58 -5.91 43.44
C VAL A 186 -4.21 -5.78 44.82
N HIS A 187 -4.77 -4.62 45.13
CA HIS A 187 -5.45 -4.36 46.39
C HIS A 187 -6.64 -3.42 46.20
N ASN A 188 -7.82 -3.84 46.64
CA ASN A 188 -9.04 -3.05 46.48
C ASN A 188 -9.12 -1.92 47.53
N PHE A 189 -8.37 -0.84 47.29
CA PHE A 189 -8.34 0.32 48.18
C PHE A 189 -9.59 1.22 48.09
N GLU A 190 -10.55 0.91 47.21
CA GLU A 190 -11.86 1.60 47.17
C GLU A 190 -12.74 1.26 48.38
N ILE A 191 -12.32 0.30 49.22
CA ILE A 191 -12.98 -0.05 50.49
C ILE A 191 -12.72 1.03 51.57
N TYR A 192 -11.66 1.82 51.45
CA TYR A 192 -11.29 2.87 52.40
C TYR A 192 -12.03 4.19 52.12
N PRO A 193 -12.07 5.14 53.09
CA PRO A 193 -12.69 6.44 52.90
C PRO A 193 -12.19 7.17 51.64
N PRO A 194 -13.02 7.99 50.97
CA PRO A 194 -12.74 8.54 49.63
C PRO A 194 -11.40 9.27 49.49
N ILE A 195 -10.85 9.77 50.59
CA ILE A 195 -9.55 10.43 50.62
C ILE A 195 -8.39 9.53 50.17
N VAL A 196 -8.45 8.23 50.46
CA VAL A 196 -7.41 7.25 50.09
C VAL A 196 -7.37 6.98 48.58
N PRO A 197 -8.47 6.53 47.92
CA PRO A 197 -8.47 6.31 46.47
C PRO A 197 -8.22 7.60 45.68
N ILE A 198 -8.73 8.76 46.13
CA ILE A 198 -8.48 10.05 45.47
C ILE A 198 -6.99 10.43 45.57
N SER A 199 -6.36 10.26 46.73
CA SER A 199 -4.92 10.54 46.90
C SER A 199 -4.06 9.64 46.03
N ILE A 200 -4.40 8.34 45.94
CA ILE A 200 -3.73 7.38 45.06
C ILE A 200 -3.94 7.75 43.58
N GLN A 201 -5.15 8.13 43.19
CA GLN A 201 -5.48 8.55 41.82
C GLN A 201 -4.72 9.81 41.40
N ILE A 202 -4.64 10.82 42.28
CA ILE A 202 -3.87 12.04 42.03
C ILE A 202 -2.38 11.71 41.90
N THR A 203 -1.84 10.91 42.82
CA THR A 203 -0.41 10.54 42.82
C THR A 203 -0.03 9.78 41.55
N LEU A 204 -0.80 8.76 41.18
CA LEU A 204 -0.56 7.96 39.97
C LEU A 204 -0.85 8.75 38.69
N GLY A 205 -1.81 9.69 38.73
CA GLY A 205 -2.10 10.61 37.63
C GLY A 205 -0.96 11.57 37.34
N ILE A 206 -0.33 12.13 38.38
CA ILE A 206 0.89 12.96 38.25
C ILE A 206 2.03 12.14 37.63
N PHE A 207 2.29 10.94 38.15
CA PHE A 207 3.35 10.08 37.65
C PHE A 207 3.12 9.68 36.18
N SER A 208 1.88 9.34 35.83
CA SER A 208 1.50 9.00 34.44
C SER A 208 1.64 10.19 33.50
N THR A 209 1.23 11.38 33.94
CA THR A 209 1.35 12.61 33.14
C THR A 209 2.81 12.93 32.84
N LEU A 210 3.67 12.87 33.85
CA LEU A 210 5.11 13.10 33.70
C LEU A 210 5.77 12.06 32.79
N GLY A 211 5.44 10.78 32.99
CA GLY A 211 5.96 9.68 32.17
C GLY A 211 5.58 9.83 30.69
N VAL A 212 4.28 9.93 30.38
CA VAL A 212 3.78 9.98 29.01
C VAL A 212 4.21 11.26 28.28
N THR A 213 4.22 12.41 28.98
CA THR A 213 4.68 13.67 28.37
C THR A 213 6.19 13.64 28.08
N SER A 214 7.00 13.05 28.96
CA SER A 214 8.43 12.83 28.72
C SER A 214 8.68 11.94 27.48
N MET A 215 7.87 10.88 27.32
CA MET A 215 7.95 10.00 26.15
C MET A 215 7.64 10.75 24.85
N ILE A 216 6.54 11.49 24.81
CA ILE A 216 6.11 12.25 23.62
C ILE A 216 7.10 13.37 23.29
N ALA A 217 7.63 14.07 24.30
CA ALA A 217 8.64 15.10 24.09
C ALA A 217 9.93 14.53 23.49
N THR A 218 10.36 13.35 23.95
CA THR A 218 11.54 12.66 23.43
C THR A 218 11.36 12.19 21.99
N ILE A 219 10.20 11.63 21.65
CA ILE A 219 9.84 11.27 20.27
C ILE A 219 9.80 12.52 19.38
N GLY A 220 9.19 13.60 19.87
CA GLY A 220 9.10 14.88 19.16
C GLY A 220 10.47 15.42 18.76
N ILE A 221 11.43 15.47 19.69
CA ILE A 221 12.81 15.92 19.41
C ILE A 221 13.45 15.08 18.29
N CYS A 222 13.28 13.76 18.32
CA CYS A 222 13.85 12.88 17.30
C CYS A 222 13.24 13.14 15.91
N VAL A 223 11.91 13.26 15.84
CA VAL A 223 11.17 13.54 14.59
C VAL A 223 11.52 14.93 14.03
N LEU A 224 11.78 15.93 14.87
CA LEU A 224 12.12 17.29 14.43
C LEU A 224 13.44 17.34 13.67
N ILE A 225 14.49 16.73 14.22
CA ILE A 225 15.82 16.79 13.61
C ILE A 225 15.79 16.09 12.26
N ILE A 226 15.17 14.91 12.22
CA ILE A 226 14.93 14.13 11.00
C ILE A 226 14.15 14.95 9.97
N GLY A 227 13.00 15.52 10.37
CA GLY A 227 12.12 16.27 9.47
C GLY A 227 12.76 17.55 8.93
N CYS A 228 13.46 18.30 9.78
CA CYS A 228 14.16 19.51 9.36
C CYS A 228 15.35 19.20 8.44
N SER A 229 16.06 18.09 8.67
CA SER A 229 17.19 17.67 7.82
C SER A 229 16.69 17.35 6.39
N ILE A 230 15.61 16.56 6.28
CA ILE A 230 14.96 16.27 4.98
C ILE A 230 14.50 17.55 4.28
N VAL A 231 13.90 18.48 5.02
CA VAL A 231 13.44 19.76 4.44
C VAL A 231 14.60 20.64 4.00
N SER A 232 15.72 20.62 4.73
CA SER A 232 16.92 21.36 4.35
C SER A 232 17.48 20.86 3.01
N LEU A 233 17.61 19.54 2.84
CA LEU A 233 17.98 18.94 1.56
C LEU A 233 17.04 19.36 0.43
N TYR A 234 15.73 19.38 0.68
CA TYR A 234 14.73 19.81 -0.30
C TYR A 234 14.90 21.27 -0.73
N VAL A 235 15.07 22.18 0.22
CA VAL A 235 15.25 23.61 -0.06
C VAL A 235 16.51 23.86 -0.88
N TRP A 236 17.63 23.24 -0.51
CA TRP A 236 18.90 23.38 -1.23
C TRP A 236 18.86 22.73 -2.62
N MET A 237 18.12 21.64 -2.78
CA MET A 237 17.93 21.00 -4.09
C MET A 237 17.08 21.87 -5.03
N ILE A 238 16.04 22.54 -4.52
CA ILE A 238 15.29 23.56 -5.29
C ILE A 238 16.22 24.69 -5.72
N PHE A 239 17.06 25.18 -4.80
CA PHE A 239 18.00 26.27 -5.09
C PHE A 239 18.96 25.91 -6.24
N LEU A 240 19.47 24.68 -6.27
CA LEU A 240 20.36 24.22 -7.35
C LEU A 240 19.64 24.00 -8.68
N THR A 241 18.32 23.75 -8.67
CA THR A 241 17.56 23.43 -9.88
C THR A 241 17.46 24.66 -10.81
N PRO A 242 17.86 24.53 -12.10
CA PRO A 242 17.87 25.65 -13.03
C PRO A 242 16.45 26.12 -13.39
N GLU A 243 16.30 27.43 -13.66
CA GLU A 243 15.02 28.03 -14.06
C GLU A 243 14.80 27.86 -15.57
N LYS A 244 13.59 27.42 -15.98
CA LYS A 244 13.22 27.30 -17.40
C LYS A 244 12.85 28.68 -17.93
N ARG A 245 13.48 29.11 -19.03
CA ARG A 245 13.07 30.29 -19.80
C ARG A 245 12.62 29.89 -21.20
N ASP A 246 11.71 30.66 -21.79
CA ASP A 246 11.27 30.48 -23.18
C ASP A 246 12.46 30.40 -24.13
N ARG A 247 12.38 29.48 -25.09
CA ARG A 247 13.41 29.07 -26.08
C ARG A 247 14.52 28.13 -25.58
N GLY A 248 14.29 27.34 -24.53
CA GLY A 248 15.12 26.17 -24.23
C GLY A 248 16.52 26.44 -23.68
N ASN A 249 16.83 27.70 -23.33
CA ASN A 249 18.08 28.06 -22.65
C ASN A 249 17.93 27.98 -21.13
N PHE A 250 18.66 27.06 -20.50
CA PHE A 250 18.72 26.89 -19.05
C PHE A 250 19.78 27.83 -18.45
N LYS A 251 19.42 28.60 -17.42
CA LYS A 251 20.37 29.40 -16.64
C LYS A 251 20.33 28.96 -15.17
N LEU A 252 21.50 28.71 -14.59
CA LEU A 252 21.64 28.45 -13.16
C LEU A 252 21.21 29.69 -12.36
N ARG A 253 20.46 29.49 -11.27
CA ARG A 253 19.99 30.58 -10.42
C ARG A 253 21.19 31.39 -9.88
N GLY A 254 21.02 32.71 -9.76
CA GLY A 254 21.98 33.58 -9.07
C GLY A 254 23.37 33.77 -9.71
N GLY A 255 23.58 33.36 -10.97
CA GLY A 255 24.91 33.52 -11.61
C GLY A 255 25.97 32.56 -11.09
N LEU A 256 25.56 31.46 -10.45
CA LEU A 256 26.46 30.43 -9.94
C LEU A 256 27.36 29.85 -11.05
N GLY A 257 28.68 29.91 -10.83
CA GLY A 257 29.65 29.28 -11.71
C GLY A 257 29.62 27.75 -11.60
N PHE A 258 30.00 27.06 -12.67
CA PHE A 258 30.02 25.58 -12.73
C PHE A 258 30.74 24.93 -11.53
N GLN A 259 31.89 25.47 -11.11
CA GLN A 259 32.64 24.93 -9.96
C GLN A 259 31.92 25.10 -8.62
N ALA A 260 31.23 26.23 -8.41
CA ALA A 260 30.47 26.47 -7.17
C ALA A 260 29.29 25.49 -7.06
N VAL A 261 28.61 25.24 -8.18
CA VAL A 261 27.49 24.29 -8.28
C VAL A 261 27.94 22.85 -7.95
N ILE A 262 29.09 22.43 -8.47
CA ILE A 262 29.65 21.09 -8.18
C ILE A 262 30.06 20.98 -6.71
N LYS A 263 30.66 22.03 -6.13
CA LYS A 263 30.99 22.07 -4.70
C LYS A 263 29.75 21.98 -3.83
N MET A 264 28.70 22.74 -4.14
CA MET A 264 27.42 22.68 -3.42
C MET A 264 26.79 21.30 -3.50
N TYR A 265 26.79 20.68 -4.68
CA TYR A 265 26.28 19.31 -4.85
C TYR A 265 27.06 18.28 -4.00
N ASN A 266 28.39 18.41 -3.92
CA ASN A 266 29.21 17.54 -3.06
C ASN A 266 28.93 17.76 -1.57
N VAL A 267 28.68 18.99 -1.14
CA VAL A 267 28.30 19.29 0.24
C VAL A 267 26.94 18.68 0.58
N LEU A 268 25.95 18.78 -0.32
CA LEU A 268 24.65 18.12 -0.15
C LEU A 268 24.78 16.59 -0.09
N ARG A 269 25.68 16.00 -0.87
CA ARG A 269 25.97 14.58 -0.79
C ARG A 269 26.50 14.17 0.59
N ILE A 270 27.45 14.94 1.15
CA ILE A 270 27.98 14.68 2.49
C ILE A 270 26.87 14.81 3.54
N MET A 271 26.03 15.84 3.42
CA MET A 271 24.88 16.07 4.29
C MET A 271 23.94 14.86 4.33
N THR A 272 23.66 14.26 3.18
CA THR A 272 22.81 13.06 3.13
C THR A 272 23.45 11.82 3.77
N ILE A 273 24.76 11.60 3.63
CA ILE A 273 25.44 10.47 4.27
C ILE A 273 25.32 10.56 5.80
N ILE A 274 25.51 11.76 6.35
CA ILE A 274 25.36 12.02 7.78
C ILE A 274 23.91 11.82 8.24
N GLU A 275 22.94 12.26 7.43
CA GLU A 275 21.54 11.99 7.71
C GLU A 275 21.26 10.49 7.71
N GLU A 276 21.77 9.72 6.74
CA GLU A 276 21.60 8.27 6.69
C GLU A 276 22.07 7.59 7.97
N GLU A 277 23.27 7.92 8.46
CA GLU A 277 23.78 7.39 9.72
C GLU A 277 22.89 7.77 10.91
N LEU A 278 22.38 9.00 10.93
CA LEU A 278 21.42 9.45 11.94
C LEU A 278 20.13 8.61 11.88
N PHE A 279 19.59 8.35 10.68
CA PHE A 279 18.42 7.49 10.53
C PHE A 279 18.69 6.08 11.03
N VAL A 280 19.77 5.42 10.59
CA VAL A 280 20.10 4.04 10.99
C VAL A 280 20.22 3.89 12.51
N GLU A 281 20.74 4.90 13.19
CA GLU A 281 20.90 4.89 14.64
C GLU A 281 19.59 5.18 15.40
N PHE A 282 18.78 6.14 14.95
CA PHE A 282 17.55 6.58 15.65
C PHE A 282 16.30 5.81 15.30
N VAL A 283 16.24 5.35 14.07
CA VAL A 283 15.12 4.73 13.41
C VAL A 283 15.69 3.43 12.88
N VAL A 284 15.55 2.31 13.58
CA VAL A 284 15.74 1.03 12.88
C VAL A 284 14.63 1.03 11.85
N PRO A 285 14.91 1.14 10.55
CA PRO A 285 13.85 1.62 9.67
C PRO A 285 12.69 0.57 9.54
N ARG A 286 12.95 -0.71 9.88
CA ARG A 286 11.96 -1.80 10.06
C ARG A 286 10.98 -1.57 11.21
N LEU A 287 11.44 -0.89 12.25
CA LEU A 287 10.69 -0.67 13.47
C LEU A 287 9.70 0.47 13.28
N ASP A 288 10.00 1.53 12.53
CA ASP A 288 9.10 2.67 12.37
C ASP A 288 7.82 2.37 11.59
N HIS A 289 7.93 1.65 10.46
CA HIS A 289 6.74 1.20 9.73
C HIS A 289 5.97 0.16 10.55
N PHE A 290 6.67 -0.77 11.22
CA PHE A 290 6.05 -1.70 12.16
C PHE A 290 5.31 -0.96 13.30
N ILE A 291 5.92 0.07 13.88
CA ILE A 291 5.35 0.91 14.93
C ILE A 291 4.14 1.67 14.41
N ALA A 292 4.21 2.29 13.23
CA ALA A 292 3.12 3.04 12.63
C ALA A 292 1.92 2.13 12.28
N VAL A 293 2.19 0.95 11.70
CA VAL A 293 1.16 -0.06 11.38
C VAL A 293 0.55 -0.64 12.66
N VAL A 294 1.36 -0.95 13.68
CA VAL A 294 0.87 -1.46 14.96
C VAL A 294 0.05 -0.40 15.70
N LEU A 295 0.52 0.85 15.79
CA LEU A 295 -0.24 1.96 16.40
C LEU A 295 -1.55 2.24 15.64
N SER A 296 -1.52 2.22 14.32
CA SER A 296 -2.70 2.34 13.45
C SER A 296 -3.70 1.18 13.68
N THR A 297 -3.21 -0.05 13.73
CA THR A 297 -4.03 -1.26 13.93
C THR A 297 -4.63 -1.30 15.34
N CYS A 298 -3.85 -0.92 16.37
CA CYS A 298 -4.33 -0.80 17.74
C CYS A 298 -5.35 0.34 17.89
N ALA A 299 -5.15 1.47 17.21
CA ALA A 299 -6.14 2.56 17.16
C ALA A 299 -7.45 2.06 16.51
N HIS A 300 -7.39 1.27 15.45
CA HIS A 300 -8.54 0.62 14.84
C HIS A 300 -9.24 -0.36 15.79
N LEU A 301 -8.49 -1.23 16.46
CA LEU A 301 -9.03 -2.16 17.46
C LEU A 301 -9.72 -1.43 18.62
N VAL A 302 -9.16 -0.31 19.06
CA VAL A 302 -9.75 0.58 20.07
C VAL A 302 -11.07 1.18 19.59
N VAL A 303 -11.11 1.70 18.36
CA VAL A 303 -12.33 2.26 17.74
C VAL A 303 -13.41 1.18 17.65
N LEU A 304 -13.07 -0.01 17.14
CA LEU A 304 -14.00 -1.13 17.02
C LEU A 304 -14.55 -1.58 18.38
N ASN A 305 -13.72 -1.63 19.42
CA ASN A 305 -14.14 -2.04 20.77
C ASN A 305 -15.01 -0.99 21.48
N GLN A 306 -14.78 0.32 21.26
CA GLN A 306 -15.60 1.39 21.85
C GLN A 306 -16.96 1.49 21.16
N ILE A 307 -17.00 1.34 19.83
CA ILE A 307 -18.25 1.32 19.05
C ILE A 307 -19.20 0.19 19.53
N ASN A 308 -18.65 -0.96 19.91
CA ASN A 308 -19.41 -2.12 20.40
C ASN A 308 -19.82 -2.06 21.88
N GLY A 309 -19.52 -1.00 22.65
CA GLY A 309 -19.67 -1.07 24.10
C GLY A 309 -19.83 0.20 24.92
N GLY A 310 -19.54 1.38 24.39
CA GLY A 310 -19.65 2.62 25.13
C GLY A 310 -19.25 3.83 24.27
N ARG A 311 -20.16 4.80 24.13
CA ARG A 311 -20.00 6.00 23.29
C ARG A 311 -19.06 7.03 23.92
N SER A 312 -17.79 6.70 24.12
CA SER A 312 -16.82 7.72 24.51
C SER A 312 -16.21 8.36 23.27
N LEU A 313 -16.77 9.52 22.88
CA LEU A 313 -16.35 10.32 21.73
C LEU A 313 -14.86 10.72 21.82
N ILE A 314 -14.33 10.88 23.03
CA ILE A 314 -12.94 11.26 23.31
C ILE A 314 -11.95 10.18 22.84
N PHE A 315 -12.26 8.89 23.06
CA PHE A 315 -11.37 7.80 22.63
C PHE A 315 -11.42 7.56 21.13
N ILE A 316 -12.61 7.70 20.52
CA ILE A 316 -12.78 7.55 19.06
C ILE A 316 -12.06 8.68 18.34
N SER A 317 -12.25 9.94 18.78
CA SER A 317 -11.54 11.10 18.20
C SER A 317 -10.02 11.03 18.42
N GLY A 318 -9.56 10.59 19.60
CA GLY A 318 -8.14 10.38 19.88
C GLY A 318 -7.50 9.30 19.00
N ALA A 319 -8.17 8.16 18.80
CA ALA A 319 -7.67 7.07 17.95
C ALA A 319 -7.64 7.45 16.46
N ILE A 320 -8.67 8.14 15.97
CA ILE A 320 -8.68 8.69 14.60
C ILE A 320 -7.58 9.75 14.45
N GLY A 321 -7.34 10.57 15.47
CA GLY A 321 -6.27 11.56 15.48
C GLY A 321 -4.88 10.93 15.36
N ILE A 322 -4.60 9.86 16.13
CA ILE A 322 -3.33 9.10 16.05
C ILE A 322 -3.15 8.47 14.67
N TRP A 323 -4.23 7.93 14.10
CA TRP A 323 -4.21 7.33 12.76
C TRP A 323 -3.90 8.37 11.67
N LEU A 324 -4.64 9.49 11.64
CA LEU A 324 -4.43 10.58 10.70
C LEU A 324 -3.03 11.18 10.84
N PHE A 325 -2.55 11.34 12.07
CA PHE A 325 -1.22 11.88 12.35
C PHE A 325 -0.11 10.98 11.81
N SER A 326 -0.23 9.66 12.00
CA SER A 326 0.74 8.68 11.48
C SER A 326 0.78 8.70 9.95
N LEU A 327 -0.39 8.75 9.30
CA LEU A 327 -0.50 8.86 7.84
C LEU A 327 0.10 10.15 7.29
N ILE A 328 -0.13 11.29 7.96
CA ILE A 328 0.39 12.60 7.54
C ILE A 328 1.92 12.61 7.58
N ILE A 329 2.53 12.06 8.64
CA ILE A 329 3.99 11.98 8.77
C ILE A 329 4.58 11.09 7.68
N GLU A 330 4.02 9.91 7.48
CA GLU A 330 4.50 8.95 6.46
C GLU A 330 4.38 9.55 5.05
N PHE A 331 3.23 10.16 4.73
CA PHE A 331 3.01 10.85 3.46
C PHE A 331 4.00 12.01 3.26
N PHE A 332 4.25 12.81 4.30
CA PHE A 332 5.18 13.93 4.24
C PHE A 332 6.60 13.48 3.91
N VAL A 333 7.11 12.44 4.61
CA VAL A 333 8.46 11.91 4.38
C VAL A 333 8.59 11.37 2.96
N ILE A 334 7.64 10.54 2.51
CA ILE A 334 7.66 9.95 1.16
C ILE A 334 7.61 11.04 0.08
N TYR A 335 6.70 12.01 0.23
CA TYR A 335 6.50 13.08 -0.75
C TYR A 335 7.74 13.97 -0.89
N VAL A 336 8.33 14.43 0.23
CA VAL A 336 9.48 15.35 0.18
C VAL A 336 10.71 14.63 -0.37
N VAL A 337 10.96 13.39 0.05
CA VAL A 337 12.08 12.58 -0.46
C VAL A 337 11.95 12.28 -1.96
N ALA A 338 10.75 11.91 -2.43
CA ALA A 338 10.50 11.70 -3.86
C ALA A 338 10.75 12.98 -4.68
N LYS A 339 10.34 14.13 -4.15
CA LYS A 339 10.53 15.43 -4.81
C LYS A 339 11.99 15.85 -4.86
N ILE A 340 12.77 15.60 -3.81
CA ILE A 340 14.24 15.78 -3.81
C ILE A 340 14.88 14.96 -4.93
N GLY A 341 14.48 13.69 -5.09
CA GLY A 341 14.99 12.80 -6.13
C GLY A 341 14.70 13.31 -7.55
N ALA A 342 13.47 13.76 -7.80
CA ALA A 342 13.06 14.33 -9.07
C ALA A 342 13.80 15.63 -9.42
N LEU A 343 13.95 16.53 -8.43
CA LEU A 343 14.68 17.79 -8.60
C LEU A 343 16.15 17.56 -8.93
N SER A 344 16.81 16.59 -8.29
CA SER A 344 18.20 16.26 -8.60
C SER A 344 18.42 15.72 -10.00
N ARG A 345 17.54 14.83 -10.47
CA ARG A 345 17.60 14.34 -11.85
C ARG A 345 17.46 15.50 -12.84
N THR A 346 16.50 16.39 -12.59
CA THR A 346 16.26 17.59 -13.41
C THR A 346 17.48 18.52 -13.44
N PHE A 347 18.10 18.74 -12.28
CA PHE A 347 19.31 19.54 -12.14
C PHE A 347 20.49 18.97 -12.96
N LEU A 348 20.77 17.67 -12.85
CA LEU A 348 21.87 17.03 -13.57
C LEU A 348 21.63 16.99 -15.08
N MET A 349 20.39 16.75 -15.52
CA MET A 349 20.01 16.84 -16.92
C MET A 349 20.22 18.27 -17.46
N GLY A 350 19.80 19.29 -16.71
CA GLY A 350 20.01 20.70 -17.06
C GLY A 350 21.50 21.05 -17.19
N LEU A 351 22.33 20.61 -16.24
CA LEU A 351 23.79 20.79 -16.27
C LEU A 351 24.46 20.08 -17.44
N ARG A 352 24.04 18.85 -17.76
CA ARG A 352 24.55 18.10 -18.92
C ARG A 352 24.21 18.78 -20.23
N MET A 353 22.98 19.28 -20.37
CA MET A 353 22.54 20.01 -21.57
C MET A 353 23.36 21.29 -21.78
N GLN A 354 23.62 22.06 -20.71
CA GLN A 354 24.41 23.30 -20.78
C GLN A 354 25.89 23.04 -21.13
N ASN A 355 26.48 21.95 -20.63
CA ASN A 355 27.91 21.63 -20.82
C ASN A 355 28.16 20.58 -21.91
N ARG A 356 27.18 20.29 -22.78
CA ARG A 356 27.28 19.28 -23.85
C ARG A 356 28.48 19.50 -24.79
N ARG A 357 28.89 20.76 -24.97
CA ARG A 357 30.00 21.16 -25.86
C ARG A 357 31.39 21.14 -25.20
N VAL A 358 31.50 20.87 -23.89
CA VAL A 358 32.78 20.85 -23.16
C VAL A 358 33.10 19.43 -22.67
N PRO A 359 34.00 18.68 -23.35
CA PRO A 359 34.23 17.25 -23.07
C PRO A 359 34.66 16.94 -21.64
N GLN A 360 35.54 17.78 -21.06
CA GLN A 360 36.03 17.60 -19.69
C GLN A 360 34.91 17.70 -18.65
N ARG A 361 34.02 18.70 -18.79
CA ARG A 361 32.87 18.90 -17.88
C ARG A 361 31.82 17.80 -18.06
N ARG A 362 31.63 17.32 -19.30
CA ARG A 362 30.75 16.19 -19.60
C ARG A 362 31.23 14.91 -18.92
N ARG A 363 32.52 14.54 -19.04
CA ARG A 363 33.08 13.35 -18.35
C ARG A 363 32.92 13.44 -16.84
N LEU A 364 33.14 14.63 -16.25
CA LEU A 364 32.89 14.86 -14.83
C LEU A 364 31.41 14.63 -14.47
N LEU A 365 30.46 15.21 -15.23
CA LEU A 365 29.01 15.03 -15.01
C LEU A 365 28.49 13.60 -15.30
N ASP A 366 29.19 12.86 -16.15
CA ASP A 366 28.91 11.44 -16.44
C ASP A 366 29.42 10.54 -15.30
N SER A 367 30.51 10.94 -14.63
CA SER A 367 30.99 10.30 -13.40
C SER A 367 30.14 10.65 -12.16
N MET A 368 29.39 11.74 -12.21
CA MET A 368 28.46 12.14 -11.16
C MET A 368 27.16 11.34 -11.29
N LEU A 369 26.99 10.37 -10.39
CA LEU A 369 25.75 9.61 -10.28
C LEU A 369 24.57 10.56 -9.97
N PRO A 370 23.38 10.34 -10.58
CA PRO A 370 22.18 11.06 -10.21
C PRO A 370 21.80 10.77 -8.77
N ASN A 371 22.04 11.76 -7.91
CA ASN A 371 21.83 11.74 -6.46
C ASN A 371 21.98 10.35 -5.83
N SER A 372 23.21 10.02 -5.41
CA SER A 372 23.41 8.98 -4.39
C SER A 372 22.55 9.25 -3.15
N ILE A 373 22.16 10.51 -2.93
CA ILE A 373 21.16 11.01 -1.96
C ILE A 373 19.87 10.17 -1.95
N CYS A 374 19.33 9.81 -3.11
CA CYS A 374 18.15 8.93 -3.18
C CYS A 374 18.56 7.47 -2.98
N LEU A 375 19.66 7.02 -3.58
CA LEU A 375 20.08 5.61 -3.57
C LEU A 375 20.57 5.10 -2.21
N GLU A 376 21.12 5.97 -1.36
CA GLU A 376 21.63 5.67 -0.01
C GLU A 376 20.51 5.77 1.04
N TYR A 377 19.67 6.81 1.00
CA TYR A 377 18.42 6.81 1.76
C TYR A 377 17.51 5.63 1.35
N LEU A 378 17.47 5.30 0.06
CA LEU A 378 16.83 4.10 -0.46
C LEU A 378 17.52 2.82 -0.03
N LYS A 379 18.83 2.81 0.30
CA LYS A 379 19.56 1.67 0.91
C LYS A 379 19.22 1.50 2.38
N SER A 380 19.06 2.57 3.14
CA SER A 380 18.55 2.51 4.52
C SER A 380 17.07 2.11 4.55
N VAL A 381 16.28 2.59 3.59
CA VAL A 381 14.97 2.01 3.24
C VAL A 381 15.13 0.57 2.74
N GLN A 382 16.18 0.19 2.01
CA GLN A 382 16.47 -1.19 1.59
C GLN A 382 16.78 -2.10 2.78
N THR A 383 17.32 -1.54 3.86
CA THR A 383 17.52 -2.22 5.13
C THR A 383 16.18 -2.42 5.86
N ILE A 384 15.21 -1.49 5.74
CA ILE A 384 13.76 -1.76 6.01
C ILE A 384 13.31 -2.91 5.14
N HIS A 385 13.59 -2.81 3.85
CA HIS A 385 13.03 -3.61 2.78
C HIS A 385 13.59 -5.03 2.71
N ASN A 386 14.71 -5.30 3.37
CA ASN A 386 15.24 -6.66 3.53
C ASN A 386 14.43 -7.46 4.58
N GLY A 387 13.36 -6.88 5.16
CA GLY A 387 12.21 -7.61 5.69
C GLY A 387 11.01 -7.38 4.77
N VAL A 388 10.57 -8.45 4.10
CA VAL A 388 9.53 -8.53 3.05
C VAL A 388 9.84 -7.69 1.78
N GLU A 389 10.69 -8.28 0.94
CA GLU A 389 11.09 -7.95 -0.44
C GLU A 389 10.40 -6.77 -1.18
N MET A 390 11.03 -5.59 -1.20
CA MET A 390 10.67 -4.45 -2.08
C MET A 390 11.78 -4.12 -3.11
N LYS A 391 12.62 -5.09 -3.49
CA LYS A 391 13.70 -4.92 -4.50
C LYS A 391 13.14 -4.76 -5.92
N TYR A 392 11.88 -5.16 -6.08
CA TYR A 392 11.06 -5.15 -7.28
C TYR A 392 10.67 -3.74 -7.78
N PHE A 393 10.52 -2.78 -6.87
CA PHE A 393 9.97 -1.45 -7.19
C PHE A 393 11.05 -0.44 -7.55
N LEU A 394 12.21 -0.47 -6.89
CA LEU A 394 13.30 0.49 -7.15
C LEU A 394 13.96 0.30 -8.52
N ASN A 395 14.21 -0.95 -8.88
CA ASN A 395 14.71 -1.30 -10.21
C ASN A 395 13.66 -1.10 -11.33
N TYR A 396 12.39 -1.01 -10.96
CA TYR A 396 11.27 -0.71 -11.85
C TYR A 396 11.09 0.80 -12.05
N PHE A 397 11.24 1.61 -11.00
CA PHE A 397 11.19 3.06 -11.08
C PHE A 397 12.35 3.60 -11.92
N ASP A 398 13.57 3.07 -11.75
CA ASP A 398 14.73 3.45 -12.55
C ASP A 398 14.61 3.03 -14.03
N ARG A 399 13.84 1.96 -14.29
CA ARG A 399 13.45 1.51 -15.64
C ARG A 399 12.41 2.40 -16.29
N VAL A 400 11.33 2.75 -15.61
CA VAL A 400 10.24 3.54 -16.20
C VAL A 400 10.76 4.92 -16.62
N THR A 401 11.59 5.58 -15.81
CA THR A 401 12.20 6.86 -16.22
C THR A 401 13.18 6.77 -17.39
N ASN A 402 13.86 5.64 -17.60
CA ASN A 402 14.84 5.49 -18.69
C ASN A 402 14.27 4.82 -19.96
N LEU A 403 13.20 4.03 -19.86
CA LEU A 403 12.58 3.33 -21.00
C LEU A 403 11.52 4.17 -21.73
N THR A 404 10.89 5.14 -21.05
CA THR A 404 9.88 6.02 -21.68
C THR A 404 10.50 6.99 -22.69
N SER A 405 11.80 7.31 -22.58
CA SER A 405 12.50 8.23 -23.50
C SER A 405 13.15 7.53 -24.70
N GLU A 406 13.53 6.25 -24.58
CA GLU A 406 14.30 5.55 -25.62
C GLU A 406 13.41 4.83 -26.64
N LYS A 407 12.23 4.31 -26.25
CA LYS A 407 11.36 3.53 -27.17
C LYS A 407 10.32 4.35 -27.94
N MET A 408 10.08 5.61 -27.56
CA MET A 408 9.16 6.50 -28.30
C MET A 408 9.64 6.84 -29.72
N TRP A 409 10.90 6.52 -30.05
CA TRP A 409 11.54 6.85 -31.34
C TRP A 409 11.74 5.66 -32.30
N LEU A 410 11.33 4.44 -31.92
CA LEU A 410 11.56 3.21 -32.73
C LEU A 410 10.28 2.45 -33.13
N GLY A 411 9.10 3.05 -32.95
CA GLY A 411 7.82 2.41 -33.26
C GLY A 411 7.50 2.36 -34.75
N GLY A 412 7.76 1.21 -35.37
CA GLY A 412 7.17 0.78 -36.65
C GLY A 412 7.15 -0.76 -36.74
N ASP A 413 5.94 -1.32 -36.77
CA ASP A 413 5.57 -2.67 -37.26
C ASP A 413 5.87 -3.93 -36.43
N LEU A 414 5.47 -3.96 -35.14
CA LEU A 414 5.35 -5.25 -34.40
C LEU A 414 3.92 -5.84 -34.44
N PHE A 415 2.88 -5.00 -34.50
CA PHE A 415 1.47 -5.44 -34.45
C PHE A 415 0.88 -5.50 -35.87
N HIS A 416 0.52 -6.69 -36.33
CA HIS A 416 -0.07 -6.87 -37.66
C HIS A 416 -1.54 -6.43 -37.66
N TRP A 417 -2.11 -6.09 -38.82
CA TRP A 417 -3.52 -5.66 -38.89
C TRP A 417 -4.51 -6.76 -38.45
N PHE A 418 -4.15 -8.03 -38.64
CA PHE A 418 -4.90 -9.17 -38.11
C PHE A 418 -4.98 -9.15 -36.58
N ASP A 419 -3.92 -8.71 -35.88
CA ASP A 419 -3.92 -8.61 -34.42
C ASP A 419 -4.92 -7.55 -33.94
N TRP A 420 -4.99 -6.41 -34.65
CA TRP A 420 -6.00 -5.37 -34.40
C TRP A 420 -7.42 -5.87 -34.60
N VAL A 421 -7.67 -6.68 -35.64
CA VAL A 421 -8.98 -7.28 -35.90
C VAL A 421 -9.40 -8.21 -34.77
N VAL A 422 -8.50 -9.05 -34.25
CA VAL A 422 -8.81 -9.97 -33.13
C VAL A 422 -9.16 -9.20 -31.86
N VAL A 423 -8.40 -8.14 -31.54
CA VAL A 423 -8.67 -7.29 -30.37
C VAL A 423 -10.00 -6.54 -30.53
N ALA A 424 -10.22 -5.92 -31.69
CA ALA A 424 -11.45 -5.18 -31.98
C ALA A 424 -12.69 -6.09 -31.97
N ALA A 425 -12.59 -7.29 -32.54
CA ALA A 425 -13.66 -8.29 -32.53
C ALA A 425 -13.99 -8.72 -31.09
N THR A 426 -12.97 -8.96 -30.26
CA THR A 426 -13.16 -9.36 -28.86
C THR A 426 -13.93 -8.31 -28.05
N LEU A 427 -13.55 -7.03 -28.21
CA LEU A 427 -14.24 -5.90 -27.56
C LEU A 427 -15.65 -5.69 -28.15
N GLY A 428 -15.78 -5.76 -29.48
CA GLY A 428 -17.04 -5.58 -30.18
C GLY A 428 -18.08 -6.64 -29.81
N VAL A 429 -17.70 -7.92 -29.76
CA VAL A 429 -18.58 -9.02 -29.33
C VAL A 429 -18.98 -8.86 -27.87
N SER A 430 -18.05 -8.49 -26.98
CA SER A 430 -18.35 -8.23 -25.57
C SER A 430 -19.38 -7.11 -25.41
N LEU A 431 -19.21 -6.01 -26.14
CA LEU A 431 -20.14 -4.88 -26.12
C LEU A 431 -21.51 -5.26 -26.72
N ALA A 432 -21.52 -6.02 -27.81
CA ALA A 432 -22.75 -6.47 -28.46
C ALA A 432 -23.60 -7.38 -27.56
N ILE A 433 -22.97 -8.31 -26.83
CA ILE A 433 -23.66 -9.14 -25.82
C ILE A 433 -24.29 -8.24 -24.75
N GLY A 434 -23.55 -7.24 -24.28
CA GLY A 434 -24.03 -6.21 -23.35
C GLY A 434 -25.29 -5.50 -23.80
N ILE A 435 -25.23 -4.91 -24.99
CA ILE A 435 -26.32 -4.14 -25.60
C ILE A 435 -27.52 -5.06 -25.86
N TYR A 436 -27.31 -6.29 -26.32
CA TYR A 436 -28.38 -7.25 -26.56
C TYR A 436 -29.20 -7.52 -25.27
N TYR A 437 -28.53 -7.79 -24.14
CA TYR A 437 -29.22 -8.01 -22.87
C TYR A 437 -29.83 -6.73 -22.28
N ALA A 438 -29.27 -5.57 -22.59
CA ALA A 438 -29.89 -4.29 -22.26
C ALA A 438 -31.22 -4.07 -22.99
N LEU A 439 -31.26 -4.33 -24.30
CA LEU A 439 -32.46 -4.16 -25.14
C LEU A 439 -33.57 -5.16 -24.78
N LYS A 440 -33.20 -6.35 -24.28
CA LYS A 440 -34.15 -7.37 -23.82
C LYS A 440 -34.89 -6.99 -22.51
N GLY A 441 -34.49 -5.88 -21.87
CA GLY A 441 -35.27 -5.18 -20.85
C GLY A 441 -35.03 -5.66 -19.42
N ASN A 442 -34.14 -4.98 -18.68
CA ASN A 442 -34.05 -5.08 -17.22
C ASN A 442 -34.94 -4.01 -16.59
N LYS A 443 -36.15 -4.38 -16.14
CA LYS A 443 -37.17 -3.43 -15.64
C LYS A 443 -37.04 -3.12 -14.14
N SER A 444 -36.33 -3.95 -13.40
CA SER A 444 -36.15 -3.85 -11.94
C SER A 444 -34.67 -4.00 -11.52
N ASN A 445 -34.35 -3.59 -10.30
CA ASN A 445 -33.03 -3.83 -9.72
C ASN A 445 -32.74 -5.31 -9.47
N GLU A 446 -33.76 -6.15 -9.25
CA GLU A 446 -33.56 -7.59 -9.13
C GLU A 446 -33.15 -8.21 -10.47
N ASP A 447 -33.76 -7.78 -11.57
CA ASP A 447 -33.34 -8.18 -12.92
C ASP A 447 -31.93 -7.70 -13.25
N LEU A 448 -31.62 -6.45 -12.90
CA LEU A 448 -30.33 -5.81 -13.20
C LEU A 448 -29.18 -6.43 -12.38
N LEU A 449 -29.35 -6.58 -11.06
CA LEU A 449 -28.26 -6.93 -10.14
C LEU A 449 -28.09 -8.42 -9.90
N VAL A 450 -29.17 -9.21 -9.98
CA VAL A 450 -29.14 -10.67 -9.73
C VAL A 450 -29.74 -11.49 -10.87
N GLY A 451 -30.00 -10.87 -12.03
CA GLY A 451 -30.47 -11.57 -13.23
C GLY A 451 -31.87 -12.19 -13.08
N GLY A 452 -32.70 -11.68 -12.16
CA GLY A 452 -34.01 -12.25 -11.84
C GLY A 452 -33.95 -13.63 -11.20
N ARG A 453 -32.78 -14.02 -10.66
CA ARG A 453 -32.53 -15.30 -9.98
C ARG A 453 -32.89 -16.56 -10.79
N ASN A 454 -32.86 -16.45 -12.11
CA ASN A 454 -33.19 -17.54 -13.02
C ASN A 454 -32.10 -17.72 -14.08
N MET A 455 -30.86 -17.84 -13.63
CA MET A 455 -29.70 -17.98 -14.49
C MET A 455 -29.36 -19.46 -14.75
N ALA A 456 -28.69 -19.74 -15.87
CA ALA A 456 -28.20 -21.08 -16.20
C ALA A 456 -26.87 -21.39 -15.47
N VAL A 457 -26.64 -22.68 -15.18
CA VAL A 457 -25.48 -23.13 -14.37
C VAL A 457 -24.16 -22.88 -15.09
N LEU A 458 -24.04 -23.28 -16.35
CA LEU A 458 -22.78 -23.21 -17.10
C LEU A 458 -22.24 -21.77 -17.25
N PRO A 459 -23.03 -20.78 -17.72
CA PRO A 459 -22.55 -19.40 -17.83
C PRO A 459 -22.13 -18.83 -16.46
N VAL A 460 -22.92 -19.08 -15.41
CA VAL A 460 -22.60 -18.57 -14.07
C VAL A 460 -21.34 -19.23 -13.50
N ALA A 461 -21.13 -20.54 -13.70
CA ALA A 461 -19.93 -21.24 -13.27
C ALA A 461 -18.66 -20.73 -13.97
N ALA A 462 -18.71 -20.53 -15.29
CA ALA A 462 -17.61 -19.94 -16.06
C ALA A 462 -17.31 -18.52 -15.55
N SER A 463 -18.35 -17.73 -15.33
CA SER A 463 -18.22 -16.35 -14.91
C SER A 463 -17.73 -16.22 -13.45
N ILE A 464 -18.11 -17.13 -12.55
CA ILE A 464 -17.50 -17.30 -11.21
C ILE A 464 -15.99 -17.55 -11.31
N MET A 465 -15.56 -18.40 -12.25
CA MET A 465 -14.15 -18.72 -12.47
C MET A 465 -13.38 -17.51 -13.01
N VAL A 466 -13.83 -16.92 -14.11
CA VAL A 466 -13.10 -15.83 -14.78
C VAL A 466 -13.00 -14.58 -13.90
N THR A 467 -14.00 -14.34 -13.04
CA THR A 467 -13.93 -13.25 -12.04
C THR A 467 -12.69 -13.33 -11.15
N TYR A 468 -12.12 -14.52 -10.95
CA TYR A 468 -10.92 -14.72 -10.12
C TYR A 468 -9.65 -15.03 -10.90
N VAL A 469 -9.77 -15.49 -12.14
CA VAL A 469 -8.62 -15.64 -13.01
C VAL A 469 -8.35 -14.29 -13.66
N SER A 470 -7.51 -13.50 -12.99
CA SER A 470 -7.11 -12.18 -13.50
C SER A 470 -5.99 -12.31 -14.54
N ALA A 471 -5.71 -11.21 -15.25
CA ALA A 471 -4.54 -11.10 -16.11
C ALA A 471 -3.22 -11.38 -15.35
N ILE A 472 -3.19 -11.14 -14.04
CA ILE A 472 -2.05 -11.44 -13.17
C ILE A 472 -1.86 -12.95 -13.05
N THR A 473 -2.94 -13.73 -12.98
CA THR A 473 -2.85 -15.20 -12.98
C THR A 473 -2.26 -15.70 -14.29
N VAL A 474 -2.77 -15.20 -15.41
CA VAL A 474 -2.36 -15.60 -16.77
C VAL A 474 -0.88 -15.31 -17.04
N LEU A 475 -0.36 -14.18 -16.55
CA LEU A 475 1.05 -13.80 -16.73
C LEU A 475 1.96 -14.36 -15.63
N GLY A 476 1.48 -14.36 -14.38
CA GLY A 476 2.28 -14.65 -13.19
C GLY A 476 2.46 -16.14 -12.91
N PHE A 477 1.43 -16.98 -13.08
CA PHE A 477 1.57 -18.41 -12.79
C PHE A 477 2.60 -19.10 -13.70
N PRO A 478 2.61 -18.88 -15.03
CA PRO A 478 3.65 -19.47 -15.88
C PRO A 478 5.05 -18.97 -15.51
N ALA A 479 5.19 -17.70 -15.13
CA ALA A 479 6.47 -17.12 -14.69
C ALA A 479 6.97 -17.72 -13.36
N GLU A 480 6.05 -18.02 -12.43
CA GLU A 480 6.38 -18.70 -11.18
C GLU A 480 6.84 -20.14 -11.45
N VAL A 481 6.15 -20.87 -12.33
CA VAL A 481 6.52 -22.23 -12.73
C VAL A 481 7.88 -22.24 -13.43
N TYR A 482 8.13 -21.27 -14.31
CA TYR A 482 9.42 -21.08 -14.97
C TYR A 482 10.57 -20.88 -13.95
N SER A 483 10.31 -20.12 -12.88
CA SER A 483 11.33 -19.71 -11.91
C SER A 483 11.59 -20.75 -10.83
N PHE A 484 10.52 -21.34 -10.29
CA PHE A 484 10.52 -22.10 -9.04
C PHE A 484 9.92 -23.50 -9.18
N GLY A 485 9.33 -23.85 -10.33
CA GLY A 485 8.78 -25.17 -10.61
C GLY A 485 7.31 -25.34 -10.22
N GLY A 486 6.86 -26.60 -10.21
CA GLY A 486 5.46 -27.00 -10.08
C GLY A 486 4.85 -26.87 -8.69
N GLN A 487 5.61 -26.46 -7.66
CA GLN A 487 5.12 -26.38 -6.27
C GLN A 487 3.84 -25.54 -6.13
N ILE A 488 3.70 -24.49 -6.94
CA ILE A 488 2.50 -23.63 -6.97
C ILE A 488 1.20 -24.40 -7.27
N VAL A 489 1.26 -25.58 -7.88
CA VAL A 489 0.06 -26.42 -8.16
C VAL A 489 -0.70 -26.76 -6.87
N MET A 490 0.00 -26.86 -5.73
CA MET A 490 -0.63 -27.14 -4.43
C MET A 490 -1.69 -26.11 -4.03
N ILE A 491 -1.56 -24.85 -4.48
CA ILE A 491 -2.56 -23.80 -4.26
C ILE A 491 -3.94 -24.20 -4.81
N ASN A 492 -3.98 -24.99 -5.89
CA ASN A 492 -5.21 -25.41 -6.54
C ASN A 492 -5.91 -26.53 -5.80
N ILE A 493 -5.13 -27.50 -5.31
CA ILE A 493 -5.68 -28.62 -4.53
C ILE A 493 -6.31 -28.06 -3.26
N MET A 494 -5.59 -27.19 -2.55
CA MET A 494 -6.11 -26.53 -1.35
C MET A 494 -7.33 -25.65 -1.67
N SER A 495 -7.30 -24.91 -2.78
CA SER A 495 -8.44 -24.12 -3.21
C SER A 495 -9.66 -24.96 -3.58
N ALA A 496 -9.50 -26.13 -4.20
CA ALA A 496 -10.61 -27.02 -4.54
C ALA A 496 -11.30 -27.57 -3.29
N ILE A 497 -10.53 -27.96 -2.28
CA ILE A 497 -11.04 -28.41 -0.97
C ILE A 497 -11.81 -27.26 -0.30
N ALA A 498 -11.23 -26.05 -0.28
CA ALA A 498 -11.86 -24.86 0.29
C ALA A 498 -13.19 -24.49 -0.40
N VAL A 499 -13.27 -24.62 -1.72
CA VAL A 499 -14.51 -24.40 -2.49
C VAL A 499 -15.56 -25.46 -2.13
N GLY A 500 -15.17 -26.72 -1.99
CA GLY A 500 -16.06 -27.79 -1.51
C GLY A 500 -16.64 -27.45 -0.14
N PHE A 501 -15.80 -27.12 0.84
CA PHE A 501 -16.22 -26.70 2.18
C PHE A 501 -17.20 -25.52 2.13
N SER A 502 -16.90 -24.53 1.28
CA SER A 502 -17.74 -23.34 1.12
C SER A 502 -19.11 -23.64 0.50
N ALA A 503 -19.17 -24.54 -0.47
CA ALA A 503 -20.40 -24.96 -1.13
C ALA A 503 -21.36 -25.71 -0.18
N PHE A 504 -20.83 -26.46 0.79
CA PHE A 504 -21.66 -27.22 1.73
C PHE A 504 -22.01 -26.45 3.00
N LEU A 505 -21.18 -25.52 3.46
CA LEU A 505 -21.41 -24.79 4.72
C LEU A 505 -21.95 -23.38 4.55
N PHE A 506 -21.36 -22.56 3.68
CA PHE A 506 -21.68 -21.14 3.57
C PHE A 506 -22.78 -20.86 2.54
N VAL A 507 -22.73 -21.50 1.36
CA VAL A 507 -23.71 -21.29 0.28
C VAL A 507 -25.15 -21.54 0.75
N PRO A 508 -25.51 -22.61 1.49
CA PRO A 508 -26.88 -22.83 1.95
C PRO A 508 -27.41 -21.73 2.84
N TYR A 509 -26.53 -21.10 3.61
CA TYR A 509 -26.89 -20.05 4.55
C TYR A 509 -27.19 -18.74 3.82
N PHE A 510 -26.25 -18.27 3.00
CA PHE A 510 -26.40 -17.01 2.26
C PHE A 510 -27.47 -17.09 1.16
N TYR A 511 -27.59 -18.23 0.47
CA TYR A 511 -28.61 -18.42 -0.56
C TYR A 511 -30.03 -18.29 0.01
N LYS A 512 -30.31 -18.89 1.18
CA LYS A 512 -31.64 -18.86 1.81
C LYS A 512 -32.06 -17.47 2.25
N MET A 513 -31.11 -16.61 2.64
CA MET A 513 -31.38 -15.23 3.03
C MET A 513 -31.72 -14.32 1.84
N LYS A 514 -31.48 -14.77 0.59
CA LYS A 514 -31.74 -14.01 -0.64
C LYS A 514 -31.12 -12.61 -0.63
N LEU A 515 -29.96 -12.44 0.00
CA LEU A 515 -29.29 -11.14 0.08
C LEU A 515 -28.78 -10.69 -1.29
N THR A 516 -28.94 -9.40 -1.60
CA THR A 516 -28.29 -8.75 -2.75
C THR A 516 -26.94 -8.17 -2.36
N SER A 517 -26.81 -7.66 -1.12
CA SER A 517 -25.54 -7.28 -0.49
C SER A 517 -25.21 -8.24 0.65
N ILE A 518 -24.02 -8.82 0.65
CA ILE A 518 -23.54 -9.68 1.73
C ILE A 518 -23.48 -8.94 3.08
N ASN A 519 -23.30 -7.61 3.06
CA ASN A 519 -23.20 -6.80 4.28
C ASN A 519 -24.53 -6.71 5.03
N GLU A 520 -25.66 -7.01 4.39
CA GLU A 520 -26.98 -7.10 5.04
C GLU A 520 -27.00 -8.19 6.12
N TYR A 521 -26.22 -9.26 5.95
CA TYR A 521 -26.03 -10.27 6.99
C TYR A 521 -25.48 -9.66 8.29
N LEU A 522 -24.57 -8.69 8.21
CA LEU A 522 -24.00 -8.04 9.39
C LEU A 522 -25.06 -7.25 10.17
N GLU A 523 -26.02 -6.65 9.46
CA GLU A 523 -27.16 -6.00 10.10
C GLU A 523 -28.07 -7.00 10.81
N HIS A 524 -28.39 -8.13 10.17
CA HIS A 524 -29.17 -9.19 10.81
C HIS A 524 -28.46 -9.80 12.03
N ARG A 525 -27.13 -9.95 11.96
CA ARG A 525 -26.33 -10.60 13.02
C ARG A 525 -26.01 -9.69 14.20
N PHE A 526 -25.75 -8.40 13.94
CA PHE A 526 -25.34 -7.42 14.95
C PHE A 526 -26.43 -6.39 15.28
N HIS A 527 -27.59 -6.45 14.62
CA HIS A 527 -28.72 -5.52 14.77
C HIS A 527 -28.31 -4.05 14.59
N SER A 528 -27.34 -3.78 13.71
CA SER A 528 -26.75 -2.45 13.53
C SER A 528 -26.56 -2.10 12.06
N THR A 529 -27.32 -1.11 11.61
CA THR A 529 -27.19 -0.50 10.28
C THR A 529 -25.83 0.18 10.08
N LEU A 530 -25.21 0.65 11.17
CA LEU A 530 -23.88 1.29 11.11
C LEU A 530 -22.80 0.27 10.73
N VAL A 531 -22.84 -0.94 11.30
CA VAL A 531 -21.86 -2.00 10.99
C VAL A 531 -21.95 -2.39 9.51
N ARG A 532 -23.17 -2.57 9.00
CA ARG A 532 -23.43 -2.80 7.58
C ARG A 532 -22.82 -1.68 6.71
N ARG A 533 -23.12 -0.41 7.03
CA ARG A 533 -22.62 0.74 6.26
C ARG A 533 -21.10 0.90 6.29
N LEU A 534 -20.45 0.64 7.44
CA LEU A 534 -19.00 0.69 7.56
C LEU A 534 -18.34 -0.42 6.74
N ALA A 535 -18.82 -1.67 6.85
CA ALA A 535 -18.33 -2.78 6.04
C ALA A 535 -18.50 -2.51 4.54
N SER A 536 -19.66 -1.95 4.16
CA SER A 536 -19.96 -1.58 2.77
C SER A 536 -19.05 -0.46 2.25
N PHE A 537 -18.77 0.55 3.08
CA PHE A 537 -17.87 1.64 2.71
C PHE A 537 -16.43 1.14 2.53
N THR A 538 -15.94 0.29 3.44
CA THR A 538 -14.61 -0.33 3.32
C THR A 538 -14.52 -1.21 2.08
N PHE A 539 -15.55 -2.02 1.80
CA PHE A 539 -15.63 -2.82 0.58
C PHE A 539 -15.59 -1.94 -0.68
N ILE A 540 -16.37 -0.86 -0.74
CA ILE A 540 -16.41 0.05 -1.88
C ILE A 540 -15.01 0.64 -2.13
N LEU A 541 -14.37 1.16 -1.08
CA LEU A 541 -13.03 1.76 -1.18
C LEU A 541 -11.97 0.74 -1.63
N GLN A 542 -12.00 -0.46 -1.05
CA GLN A 542 -11.13 -1.58 -1.40
C GLN A 542 -11.29 -1.99 -2.86
N GLN A 543 -12.53 -2.21 -3.31
CA GLN A 543 -12.84 -2.72 -4.64
C GLN A 543 -12.54 -1.70 -5.74
N ILE A 544 -12.84 -0.42 -5.54
CA ILE A 544 -12.49 0.62 -6.53
C ILE A 544 -10.98 0.64 -6.74
N THR A 545 -10.21 0.60 -5.67
CA THR A 545 -8.75 0.66 -5.78
C THR A 545 -8.19 -0.58 -6.44
N LEU A 546 -8.60 -1.77 -6.00
CA LEU A 546 -8.19 -3.04 -6.59
C LEU A 546 -8.52 -3.13 -8.08
N THR A 547 -9.74 -2.77 -8.46
CA THR A 547 -10.21 -2.86 -9.85
C THR A 547 -9.45 -1.90 -10.76
N SER A 548 -9.11 -0.72 -10.25
CA SER A 548 -8.28 0.21 -10.98
C SER A 548 -6.90 -0.43 -11.27
N VAL A 549 -6.30 -1.12 -10.30
CA VAL A 549 -4.99 -1.80 -10.45
C VAL A 549 -5.05 -2.87 -11.51
N ILE A 550 -6.13 -3.67 -11.49
CA ILE A 550 -6.38 -4.72 -12.47
C ILE A 550 -6.49 -4.15 -13.89
N LEU A 551 -7.01 -2.93 -14.05
CA LEU A 551 -7.07 -2.24 -15.35
C LEU A 551 -5.70 -1.69 -15.79
N TYR A 552 -4.91 -1.15 -14.87
CA TYR A 552 -3.62 -0.51 -15.17
C TYR A 552 -2.48 -1.50 -15.42
N ALA A 553 -2.27 -2.48 -14.53
CA ALA A 553 -1.06 -3.31 -14.54
C ALA A 553 -0.85 -4.12 -15.84
N PRO A 554 -1.88 -4.77 -16.42
CA PRO A 554 -1.73 -5.49 -17.68
C PRO A 554 -1.52 -4.55 -18.87
N SER A 555 -2.12 -3.35 -18.85
CA SER A 555 -1.93 -2.33 -19.88
C SER A 555 -0.46 -1.92 -20.00
N LEU A 556 0.23 -1.78 -18.87
CA LEU A 556 1.66 -1.50 -18.85
C LEU A 556 2.52 -2.69 -19.32
N ALA A 557 2.12 -3.91 -18.97
CA ALA A 557 2.81 -5.11 -19.45
C ALA A 557 2.76 -5.21 -20.99
N LEU A 558 1.61 -4.91 -21.59
CA LEU A 558 1.45 -4.89 -23.05
C LEU A 558 2.29 -3.79 -23.69
N GLU A 559 2.37 -2.59 -23.11
CA GLU A 559 3.24 -1.52 -23.63
C GLU A 559 4.72 -1.92 -23.66
N ALA A 560 5.20 -2.57 -22.60
CA ALA A 560 6.62 -2.92 -22.47
C ALA A 560 7.12 -3.89 -23.57
N PHE A 561 6.25 -4.79 -24.05
CA PHE A 561 6.59 -5.88 -24.98
C PHE A 561 6.02 -5.70 -26.38
N LEU A 562 4.76 -5.25 -26.48
CA LEU A 562 4.04 -5.13 -27.75
C LEU A 562 4.04 -3.70 -28.29
N SER A 563 4.59 -2.73 -27.53
CA SER A 563 4.47 -1.29 -27.82
C SER A 563 3.01 -0.83 -27.96
N PHE A 564 2.08 -1.53 -27.29
CA PHE A 564 0.66 -1.18 -27.29
C PHE A 564 0.42 0.01 -26.34
N PRO A 565 -0.19 1.13 -26.78
CA PRO A 565 -0.33 2.32 -25.95
C PRO A 565 -1.17 2.07 -24.68
N VAL A 566 -0.64 2.41 -23.50
CA VAL A 566 -1.33 2.21 -22.22
C VAL A 566 -2.67 2.93 -22.16
N TRP A 567 -2.71 4.18 -22.63
CA TRP A 567 -3.94 4.99 -22.60
C TRP A 567 -5.06 4.34 -23.43
N LEU A 568 -4.71 3.73 -24.57
CA LEU A 568 -5.66 3.06 -25.44
C LEU A 568 -6.21 1.80 -24.77
N SER A 569 -5.35 1.00 -24.15
CA SER A 569 -5.75 -0.21 -23.39
C SER A 569 -6.71 0.13 -22.25
N ILE A 570 -6.36 1.12 -21.42
CA ILE A 570 -7.20 1.54 -20.28
C ILE A 570 -8.56 2.04 -20.76
N LEU A 571 -8.60 2.92 -21.78
CA LEU A 571 -9.87 3.44 -22.29
C LEU A 571 -10.70 2.36 -22.98
N SER A 572 -10.09 1.54 -23.85
CA SER A 572 -10.83 0.54 -24.62
C SER A 572 -11.45 -0.51 -23.70
N VAL A 573 -10.67 -1.05 -22.76
CA VAL A 573 -11.14 -2.09 -21.82
C VAL A 573 -12.07 -1.50 -20.79
N GLY A 574 -11.70 -0.38 -20.17
CA GLY A 574 -12.47 0.26 -19.11
C GLY A 574 -13.81 0.79 -19.59
N LEU A 575 -13.84 1.49 -20.74
CA LEU A 575 -15.08 2.04 -21.29
C LEU A 575 -15.99 0.93 -21.79
N CYS A 576 -15.45 -0.08 -22.49
CA CYS A 576 -16.22 -1.24 -22.94
C CYS A 576 -16.89 -1.93 -21.74
N SER A 577 -16.13 -2.26 -20.69
CA SER A 577 -16.65 -2.87 -19.46
C SER A 577 -17.69 -2.00 -18.78
N THR A 578 -17.45 -0.70 -18.69
CA THR A 578 -18.38 0.24 -18.05
C THR A 578 -19.72 0.26 -18.78
N ILE A 579 -19.70 0.34 -20.12
CA ILE A 579 -20.93 0.43 -20.91
C ILE A 579 -21.74 -0.87 -20.82
N TYR A 580 -21.15 -2.03 -21.13
CA TYR A 580 -21.95 -3.27 -21.16
C TYR A 580 -22.44 -3.67 -19.78
N THR A 581 -21.67 -3.42 -18.72
CA THR A 581 -22.08 -3.75 -17.35
C THR A 581 -23.18 -2.81 -16.87
N SER A 582 -23.01 -1.51 -17.04
CA SER A 582 -23.95 -0.52 -16.51
C SER A 582 -25.31 -0.63 -17.17
N VAL A 583 -25.37 -0.95 -18.47
CA VAL A 583 -26.64 -1.05 -19.19
C VAL A 583 -27.25 -2.45 -19.05
N GLY A 584 -26.44 -3.51 -19.19
CA GLY A 584 -26.89 -4.90 -19.29
C GLY A 584 -27.00 -5.66 -17.96
N GLY A 585 -26.38 -5.19 -16.88
CA GLY A 585 -26.43 -5.80 -15.55
C GLY A 585 -25.78 -7.19 -15.48
N LEU A 586 -26.08 -7.95 -14.42
CA LEU A 586 -25.47 -9.25 -14.15
C LEU A 586 -25.67 -10.27 -15.29
N ARG A 587 -26.81 -10.21 -16.00
CA ARG A 587 -27.04 -11.08 -17.18
C ARG A 587 -25.99 -10.85 -18.25
N ALA A 588 -25.77 -9.59 -18.64
CA ALA A 588 -24.73 -9.25 -19.61
C ALA A 588 -23.36 -9.69 -19.11
N VAL A 589 -23.01 -9.36 -17.87
CA VAL A 589 -21.73 -9.74 -17.25
C VAL A 589 -21.48 -11.25 -17.34
N VAL A 590 -22.49 -12.07 -17.03
CA VAL A 590 -22.32 -13.53 -17.05
C VAL A 590 -22.07 -14.08 -18.46
N PHE A 591 -22.76 -13.56 -19.47
CA PHE A 591 -22.60 -14.04 -20.84
C PHE A 591 -21.33 -13.47 -21.52
N THR A 592 -20.93 -12.24 -21.21
CA THR A 592 -19.59 -11.74 -21.58
C THR A 592 -18.50 -12.55 -20.89
N ASP A 593 -18.73 -12.89 -19.62
CA ASP A 593 -18.05 -13.89 -18.79
C ASP A 593 -17.64 -15.14 -19.57
N LEU A 594 -18.66 -15.79 -20.12
CA LEU A 594 -18.53 -17.03 -20.86
C LEU A 594 -17.70 -16.86 -22.13
N PHE A 595 -17.95 -15.83 -22.91
CA PHE A 595 -17.16 -15.53 -24.12
C PHE A 595 -15.69 -15.24 -23.80
N GLN A 596 -15.44 -14.41 -22.78
CA GLN A 596 -14.11 -14.05 -22.30
C GLN A 596 -13.34 -15.27 -21.78
N SER A 597 -14.02 -16.22 -21.12
CA SER A 597 -13.41 -17.49 -20.71
C SER A 597 -12.85 -18.28 -21.90
N VAL A 598 -13.55 -18.29 -23.03
CA VAL A 598 -13.12 -18.99 -24.25
C VAL A 598 -11.89 -18.31 -24.84
N MET A 599 -11.87 -16.98 -24.91
CA MET A 599 -10.71 -16.21 -25.39
C MET A 599 -9.48 -16.43 -24.51
N MET A 600 -9.67 -16.55 -23.19
CA MET A 600 -8.59 -16.86 -22.26
C MET A 600 -8.02 -18.26 -22.49
N VAL A 601 -8.88 -19.29 -22.59
CA VAL A 601 -8.46 -20.66 -22.92
C VAL A 601 -7.73 -20.68 -24.26
N ALA A 602 -8.28 -20.03 -25.29
CA ALA A 602 -7.68 -20.00 -26.63
C ALA A 602 -6.27 -19.39 -26.63
N GLY A 603 -6.07 -18.25 -25.98
CA GLY A 603 -4.75 -17.63 -25.86
C GLY A 603 -3.74 -18.49 -25.09
N MET A 604 -4.17 -19.13 -24.01
CA MET A 604 -3.30 -20.01 -23.23
C MET A 604 -2.95 -21.30 -23.98
N VAL A 605 -3.91 -21.91 -24.66
CA VAL A 605 -3.68 -23.09 -25.52
C VAL A 605 -2.69 -22.76 -26.64
N ALA A 606 -2.83 -21.59 -27.27
CA ALA A 606 -1.89 -21.11 -28.27
C ALA A 606 -0.44 -21.02 -27.75
N ILE A 607 -0.24 -20.48 -26.55
CA ILE A 607 1.08 -20.41 -25.90
C ILE A 607 1.62 -21.83 -25.65
N VAL A 608 0.81 -22.73 -25.11
CA VAL A 608 1.22 -24.12 -24.82
C VAL A 608 1.61 -24.87 -26.10
N ILE A 609 0.80 -24.80 -27.15
CA ILE A 609 1.07 -25.47 -28.43
C ILE A 609 2.37 -24.96 -29.03
N LYS A 610 2.54 -23.64 -29.09
CA LYS A 610 3.77 -23.04 -29.63
C LYS A 610 4.99 -23.39 -28.77
N GLY A 611 4.87 -23.31 -27.45
CA GLY A 611 5.93 -23.68 -26.51
C GLY A 611 6.43 -25.11 -26.70
N PHE A 612 5.52 -26.09 -26.73
CA PHE A 612 5.93 -27.48 -26.95
C PHE A 612 6.46 -27.73 -28.36
N SER A 613 5.90 -27.08 -29.39
CA SER A 613 6.39 -27.22 -30.76
C SER A 613 7.81 -26.66 -30.92
N SER A 614 8.13 -25.52 -30.28
CA SER A 614 9.46 -24.90 -30.39
C SER A 614 10.55 -25.68 -29.64
N VAL A 615 10.19 -26.45 -28.61
CA VAL A 615 11.14 -27.31 -27.85
C VAL A 615 11.47 -28.63 -28.58
N GLY A 616 10.65 -29.06 -29.53
CA GLY A 616 10.77 -30.36 -30.21
C GLY A 616 9.76 -31.42 -29.74
N GLY A 617 8.70 -31.00 -29.03
CA GLY A 617 7.60 -31.85 -28.59
C GLY A 617 7.41 -31.90 -27.08
N VAL A 618 6.27 -32.47 -26.65
CA VAL A 618 5.89 -32.56 -25.24
C VAL A 618 6.89 -33.39 -24.43
N GLY A 619 7.35 -34.53 -24.98
CA GLY A 619 8.28 -35.42 -24.28
C GLY A 619 9.61 -34.74 -23.93
N GLU A 620 10.20 -34.01 -24.89
CA GLU A 620 11.44 -33.29 -24.67
C GLU A 620 11.27 -32.13 -23.68
N ALA A 621 10.15 -31.40 -23.75
CA ALA A 621 9.86 -30.33 -22.80
C ALA A 621 9.73 -30.84 -21.36
N PHE A 622 9.06 -31.97 -21.15
CA PHE A 622 8.95 -32.61 -19.83
C PHE A 622 10.30 -33.13 -19.36
N ARG A 623 11.11 -33.72 -20.24
CA ARG A 623 12.46 -34.18 -19.90
C ARG A 623 13.33 -33.04 -19.40
N ARG A 624 13.45 -31.94 -20.17
CA ARG A 624 14.24 -30.76 -19.78
C ARG A 624 13.73 -30.12 -18.49
N ALA A 625 12.41 -30.01 -18.34
CA ALA A 625 11.84 -29.46 -17.11
C ALA A 625 12.08 -30.37 -15.89
N ASN A 626 12.14 -31.69 -16.06
CA ASN A 626 12.52 -32.63 -15.00
C ASN A 626 14.00 -32.50 -14.65
N ASP A 627 14.87 -32.45 -15.64
CA ASP A 627 16.31 -32.27 -15.47
C ASP A 627 16.63 -30.91 -14.79
N GLY A 628 15.83 -29.88 -15.09
CA GLY A 628 15.89 -28.56 -14.46
C GLY A 628 15.17 -28.43 -13.11
N GLY A 629 14.70 -29.53 -12.52
CA GLY A 629 14.10 -29.56 -11.17
C GLY A 629 12.69 -28.95 -11.06
N ARG A 630 11.96 -28.78 -12.16
CA ARG A 630 10.62 -28.17 -12.18
C ARG A 630 9.50 -29.10 -11.74
N PHE A 631 9.74 -30.40 -11.61
CA PHE A 631 8.77 -31.40 -11.16
C PHE A 631 8.76 -31.62 -9.63
N ASN A 632 9.47 -30.79 -8.86
CA ASN A 632 9.27 -30.78 -7.42
C ASN A 632 7.90 -30.14 -7.11
N PHE A 633 6.87 -30.96 -6.84
CA PHE A 633 5.51 -30.48 -6.55
C PHE A 633 5.22 -30.34 -5.06
N ILE A 634 5.91 -31.11 -4.20
CA ILE A 634 5.62 -31.19 -2.77
C ILE A 634 6.92 -31.04 -1.99
N ASP A 635 7.00 -29.96 -1.21
CA ASP A 635 8.00 -29.80 -0.17
C ASP A 635 7.32 -29.86 1.20
N THR A 636 7.70 -30.85 2.02
CA THR A 636 7.11 -31.11 3.34
C THR A 636 7.85 -30.42 4.49
N THR A 637 8.91 -29.65 4.19
CA THR A 637 9.72 -28.97 5.20
C THR A 637 8.90 -27.92 5.93
N PHE A 638 8.86 -28.01 7.27
CA PHE A 638 8.13 -27.09 8.13
C PHE A 638 8.98 -25.84 8.41
N ASP A 639 8.91 -24.87 7.50
CA ASP A 639 9.52 -23.54 7.67
C ASP A 639 8.54 -22.45 7.20
N PRO A 640 8.00 -21.62 8.12
CA PRO A 640 7.05 -20.57 7.76
C PRO A 640 7.69 -19.45 6.89
N PHE A 641 9.02 -19.38 6.81
CA PHE A 641 9.74 -18.36 6.02
C PHE A 641 10.01 -18.79 4.57
N MET A 642 9.81 -20.05 4.22
CA MET A 642 9.97 -20.50 2.84
C MET A 642 8.83 -19.99 1.95
N ARG A 643 9.16 -19.64 0.69
CA ARG A 643 8.18 -19.14 -0.29
C ARG A 643 7.04 -20.15 -0.52
N HIS A 644 7.41 -21.40 -0.77
CA HIS A 644 6.48 -22.49 -1.08
C HIS A 644 6.83 -23.73 -0.27
N ASN A 645 5.87 -24.20 0.53
CA ASN A 645 5.87 -25.54 1.11
C ASN A 645 4.42 -25.94 1.40
N ILE A 646 4.20 -27.23 1.67
CA ILE A 646 2.86 -27.76 1.89
C ILE A 646 2.13 -27.06 3.05
N TRP A 647 2.85 -26.66 4.11
CA TRP A 647 2.27 -26.02 5.29
C TRP A 647 1.85 -24.58 5.02
N ASN A 648 2.66 -23.82 4.29
CA ASN A 648 2.35 -22.46 3.88
C ASN A 648 1.16 -22.44 2.90
N PHE A 649 1.05 -23.42 2.01
CA PHE A 649 -0.15 -23.57 1.19
C PHE A 649 -1.36 -24.00 2.02
N LEU A 650 -1.23 -25.01 2.88
CA LEU A 650 -2.33 -25.52 3.70
C LEU A 650 -2.89 -24.45 4.64
N VAL A 651 -2.04 -23.70 5.35
CA VAL A 651 -2.48 -22.68 6.30
C VAL A 651 -2.79 -21.37 5.57
N GLY A 652 -1.87 -20.86 4.75
CA GLY A 652 -1.98 -19.55 4.12
C GLY A 652 -3.04 -19.48 3.02
N THR A 653 -3.19 -20.53 2.20
CA THR A 653 -4.15 -20.51 1.08
C THR A 653 -5.56 -20.86 1.52
N THR A 654 -5.74 -21.72 2.53
CA THR A 654 -7.07 -22.23 2.89
C THR A 654 -8.02 -21.10 3.34
N PHE A 655 -7.57 -20.19 4.21
CA PHE A 655 -8.43 -19.08 4.65
C PHE A 655 -8.80 -18.15 3.49
N TYR A 656 -7.81 -17.79 2.66
CA TYR A 656 -8.04 -16.98 1.47
C TYR A 656 -9.01 -17.65 0.49
N ALA A 657 -8.80 -18.94 0.22
CA ALA A 657 -9.60 -19.71 -0.72
C ALA A 657 -11.03 -20.00 -0.22
N ILE A 658 -11.26 -20.06 1.09
CA ILE A 658 -12.62 -20.11 1.68
C ILE A 658 -13.28 -18.75 1.58
N MET A 659 -12.57 -17.67 1.92
CA MET A 659 -13.12 -16.31 1.94
C MET A 659 -13.81 -15.93 0.62
N GLN A 660 -13.22 -16.35 -0.51
CA GLN A 660 -13.72 -16.02 -1.85
C GLN A 660 -15.17 -16.51 -2.10
N PRO A 661 -15.47 -17.82 -2.17
CA PRO A 661 -16.85 -18.30 -2.35
C PRO A 661 -17.73 -18.11 -1.11
N ALA A 662 -17.18 -17.96 0.09
CA ALA A 662 -17.98 -17.89 1.32
C ALA A 662 -18.57 -16.50 1.55
N VAL A 663 -17.76 -15.43 1.50
CA VAL A 663 -18.15 -14.10 2.00
C VAL A 663 -17.88 -12.96 1.03
N HIS A 664 -17.19 -13.20 -0.09
CA HIS A 664 -16.87 -12.13 -1.04
C HIS A 664 -18.07 -11.77 -1.92
N GLN A 665 -18.45 -10.48 -1.94
CA GLN A 665 -19.66 -9.98 -2.62
C GLN A 665 -19.79 -10.44 -4.08
N LEU A 666 -18.69 -10.42 -4.84
CA LEU A 666 -18.69 -10.79 -6.27
C LEU A 666 -19.13 -12.24 -6.50
N GLN A 667 -18.91 -13.14 -5.54
CA GLN A 667 -19.31 -14.54 -5.62
C GLN A 667 -20.68 -14.80 -5.03
N VAL A 668 -20.96 -14.21 -3.87
CA VAL A 668 -22.26 -14.35 -3.22
C VAL A 668 -23.39 -13.95 -4.15
N GLN A 669 -23.20 -12.82 -4.84
CA GLN A 669 -24.17 -12.33 -5.80
C GLN A 669 -24.43 -13.32 -6.95
N ARG A 670 -23.41 -14.05 -7.41
CA ARG A 670 -23.50 -14.98 -8.54
C ARG A 670 -24.24 -16.26 -8.17
N TYR A 671 -23.91 -16.92 -7.07
CA TYR A 671 -24.65 -18.14 -6.68
C TYR A 671 -26.06 -17.82 -6.17
N CYS A 672 -26.31 -16.62 -5.64
CA CYS A 672 -27.66 -16.14 -5.31
C CYS A 672 -28.53 -15.81 -6.53
N SER A 673 -27.95 -15.77 -7.75
CA SER A 673 -28.68 -15.65 -9.01
C SER A 673 -29.26 -16.98 -9.54
N MET A 674 -29.02 -18.08 -8.83
CA MET A 674 -29.56 -19.39 -9.18
C MET A 674 -31.02 -19.56 -8.74
N PRO A 675 -31.81 -20.36 -9.48
CA PRO A 675 -33.21 -20.58 -9.14
C PRO A 675 -33.41 -21.58 -8.00
N THR A 676 -32.45 -22.50 -7.78
CA THR A 676 -32.51 -23.48 -6.68
C THR A 676 -31.18 -23.59 -5.93
N LEU A 677 -31.26 -23.95 -4.65
CA LEU A 677 -30.06 -24.17 -3.82
C LEU A 677 -29.16 -25.28 -4.41
N ALA A 678 -29.74 -26.33 -4.98
CA ALA A 678 -28.98 -27.38 -5.65
C ALA A 678 -28.14 -26.79 -6.80
N LYS A 679 -28.74 -25.95 -7.64
CA LYS A 679 -28.03 -25.25 -8.72
C LYS A 679 -26.99 -24.24 -8.19
N ALA A 680 -27.28 -23.54 -7.08
CA ALA A 680 -26.32 -22.66 -6.39
C ALA A 680 -25.07 -23.40 -5.91
N LYS A 681 -25.22 -24.62 -5.37
CA LYS A 681 -24.09 -25.49 -5.04
C LYS A 681 -23.37 -25.97 -6.30
N SER A 682 -24.13 -26.39 -7.31
CA SER A 682 -23.57 -26.86 -8.58
C SER A 682 -22.72 -25.79 -9.26
N VAL A 683 -23.11 -24.51 -9.31
CA VAL A 683 -22.29 -23.47 -9.96
C VAL A 683 -20.93 -23.27 -9.29
N ILE A 684 -20.89 -23.32 -7.96
CA ILE A 684 -19.65 -23.17 -7.19
C ILE A 684 -18.76 -24.40 -7.39
N LEU A 685 -19.32 -25.62 -7.32
CA LEU A 685 -18.57 -26.85 -7.55
C LEU A 685 -18.09 -26.99 -9.00
N CYS A 686 -18.94 -26.64 -9.98
CA CYS A 686 -18.59 -26.63 -11.40
C CYS A 686 -17.52 -25.59 -11.75
N SER A 687 -17.28 -24.57 -10.91
CA SER A 687 -16.20 -23.61 -11.14
C SER A 687 -14.79 -24.20 -10.93
N VAL A 688 -14.67 -25.27 -10.13
CA VAL A 688 -13.39 -25.94 -9.83
C VAL A 688 -12.74 -26.52 -11.10
N PRO A 689 -13.40 -27.36 -11.93
CA PRO A 689 -12.77 -27.88 -13.15
C PRO A 689 -12.39 -26.79 -14.14
N PHE A 690 -13.17 -25.71 -14.27
CA PHE A 690 -12.80 -24.56 -15.11
C PHE A 690 -11.51 -23.88 -14.61
N LYS A 691 -11.39 -23.69 -13.29
CA LYS A 691 -10.18 -23.12 -12.69
C LYS A 691 -8.96 -24.03 -12.87
N LEU A 692 -9.14 -25.34 -12.68
CA LEU A 692 -8.10 -26.34 -12.92
C LEU A 692 -7.64 -26.35 -14.38
N LEU A 693 -8.56 -26.16 -15.35
CA LEU A 693 -8.21 -26.07 -16.76
C LEU A 693 -7.26 -24.89 -17.03
N ILE A 694 -7.62 -23.67 -16.64
CA ILE A 694 -6.78 -22.49 -16.91
C ILE A 694 -5.42 -22.60 -16.22
N ILE A 695 -5.41 -23.03 -14.95
CA ILE A 695 -4.15 -23.10 -14.21
C ILE A 695 -3.29 -24.27 -14.69
N GLY A 696 -3.90 -25.38 -15.12
CA GLY A 696 -3.21 -26.43 -15.86
C GLY A 696 -2.55 -25.91 -17.13
N LEU A 697 -3.24 -25.08 -17.92
CA LEU A 697 -2.63 -24.41 -19.08
C LEU A 697 -1.50 -23.45 -18.68
N CYS A 698 -1.62 -22.74 -17.55
CA CYS A 698 -0.55 -21.89 -17.03
C CYS A 698 0.69 -22.72 -16.63
N LEU A 699 0.50 -23.87 -15.99
CA LEU A 699 1.55 -24.80 -15.64
C LEU A 699 2.27 -25.33 -16.89
N LEU A 700 1.51 -25.82 -17.87
CA LEU A 700 2.07 -26.31 -19.13
C LEU A 700 2.82 -25.19 -19.88
N SER A 701 2.29 -23.97 -19.86
CA SER A 701 2.97 -22.81 -20.44
C SER A 701 4.32 -22.56 -19.75
N GLY A 702 4.34 -22.51 -18.42
CA GLY A 702 5.58 -22.30 -17.66
C GLY A 702 6.62 -23.40 -17.87
N ILE A 703 6.20 -24.66 -17.95
CA ILE A 703 7.06 -25.81 -18.29
C ILE A 703 7.63 -25.66 -19.70
N SER A 704 6.79 -25.35 -20.68
CA SER A 704 7.22 -25.21 -22.08
C SER A 704 8.20 -24.04 -22.27
N ILE A 705 7.94 -22.90 -21.62
CA ILE A 705 8.80 -21.72 -21.64
C ILE A 705 10.14 -22.03 -20.95
N PHE A 706 10.13 -22.75 -19.83
CA PHE A 706 11.36 -23.17 -19.16
C PHE A 706 12.22 -24.06 -20.07
N ALA A 707 11.60 -25.08 -20.67
CA ALA A 707 12.31 -26.02 -21.53
C ALA A 707 12.87 -25.37 -22.81
N MET A 708 12.21 -24.33 -23.32
CA MET A 708 12.66 -23.54 -24.47
C MET A 708 13.94 -22.76 -24.13
N TYR A 709 14.00 -22.18 -22.94
CA TYR A 709 15.10 -21.34 -22.49
C TYR A 709 16.13 -22.08 -21.62
N ASP A 710 16.03 -23.41 -21.54
CA ASP A 710 16.99 -24.23 -20.83
C ASP A 710 18.39 -24.08 -21.46
N GLY A 711 19.38 -23.70 -20.66
CA GLY A 711 20.73 -23.34 -21.11
C GLY A 711 20.90 -21.91 -21.68
N CYS A 712 19.83 -21.16 -21.96
CA CYS A 712 19.87 -19.79 -22.52
C CYS A 712 18.82 -18.86 -21.88
N ASP A 713 18.79 -18.83 -20.55
CA ASP A 713 17.80 -18.09 -19.76
C ASP A 713 17.76 -16.57 -20.08
N PRO A 714 16.66 -16.04 -20.64
CA PRO A 714 16.50 -14.63 -20.96
C PRO A 714 16.69 -13.69 -19.77
N PHE A 715 16.42 -14.15 -18.55
CA PHE A 715 16.62 -13.38 -17.34
C PHE A 715 18.11 -13.28 -16.99
N LYS A 716 18.85 -14.39 -17.06
CA LYS A 716 20.31 -14.40 -16.82
C LYS A 716 21.07 -13.63 -17.91
N LEU A 717 20.56 -13.67 -19.15
CA LEU A 717 21.09 -12.95 -20.30
C LEU A 717 20.68 -11.47 -20.34
N ASN A 718 19.98 -10.95 -19.33
CA ASN A 718 19.46 -9.57 -19.25
C ASN A 718 18.55 -9.15 -20.44
N LYS A 719 17.99 -10.10 -21.20
CA LYS A 719 17.00 -9.83 -22.25
C LYS A 719 15.65 -9.43 -21.64
N ILE A 720 15.26 -10.11 -20.55
CA ILE A 720 14.15 -9.70 -19.69
C ILE A 720 14.72 -9.23 -18.36
N LYS A 721 14.07 -8.23 -17.76
CA LYS A 721 14.58 -7.59 -16.56
C LYS A 721 13.84 -8.02 -15.28
N LYS A 722 12.73 -8.76 -15.41
CA LYS A 722 11.91 -9.36 -14.35
C LYS A 722 11.41 -10.71 -14.87
N VAL A 723 11.18 -11.67 -13.99
CA VAL A 723 10.75 -12.99 -14.45
C VAL A 723 9.28 -13.01 -14.88
N ASP A 724 8.42 -12.16 -14.31
CA ASP A 724 7.02 -11.97 -14.75
C ASP A 724 6.89 -11.56 -16.23
N GLN A 725 7.99 -11.08 -16.82
CA GLN A 725 8.06 -10.67 -18.22
C GLN A 725 8.33 -11.84 -19.17
N ILE A 726 8.58 -13.04 -18.66
CA ILE A 726 8.96 -14.19 -19.49
C ILE A 726 7.85 -14.59 -20.46
N VAL A 727 6.58 -14.52 -20.04
CA VAL A 727 5.43 -14.85 -20.89
C VAL A 727 5.29 -13.88 -22.06
N PRO A 728 5.17 -12.55 -21.86
CA PRO A 728 5.05 -11.64 -22.99
C PRO A 728 6.32 -11.58 -23.83
N TYR A 729 7.50 -11.79 -23.25
CA TYR A 729 8.75 -11.92 -23.99
C TYR A 729 8.74 -13.15 -24.91
N PHE A 730 8.34 -14.32 -24.38
CA PHE A 730 8.17 -15.54 -25.18
C PHE A 730 7.17 -15.35 -26.32
N VAL A 731 6.03 -14.72 -26.06
CA VAL A 731 5.01 -14.45 -27.08
C VAL A 731 5.57 -13.56 -28.20
N VAL A 732 6.34 -12.52 -27.88
CA VAL A 732 6.97 -11.67 -28.89
C VAL A 732 8.06 -12.40 -29.66
N GLU A 733 8.93 -13.16 -28.98
CA GLU A 733 10.04 -13.87 -29.65
C GLU A 733 9.53 -15.00 -30.56
N GLU A 734 8.56 -15.79 -30.08
CA GLU A 734 8.14 -17.02 -30.76
C GLU A 734 6.88 -16.87 -31.61
N MET A 735 5.97 -15.96 -31.26
CA MET A 735 4.63 -15.89 -31.86
C MET A 735 4.43 -14.66 -32.76
N ALA A 736 5.32 -13.66 -32.73
CA ALA A 736 5.16 -12.44 -33.54
C ALA A 736 5.23 -12.71 -35.06
N SER A 737 5.88 -13.80 -35.49
CA SER A 737 5.94 -14.18 -36.90
C SER A 737 4.62 -14.73 -37.46
N ILE A 738 3.68 -15.12 -36.59
CA ILE A 738 2.39 -15.71 -36.97
C ILE A 738 1.30 -14.63 -36.87
N PRO A 739 0.70 -14.20 -37.99
CA PRO A 739 -0.28 -13.12 -37.96
C PRO A 739 -1.51 -13.47 -37.10
N GLY A 740 -1.93 -12.54 -36.22
CA GLY A 740 -3.10 -12.70 -35.35
C GLY A 740 -2.80 -13.27 -33.96
N MET A 741 -1.60 -13.80 -33.72
CA MET A 741 -1.25 -14.43 -32.44
C MET A 741 -0.97 -13.41 -31.32
N LEU A 742 -0.38 -12.26 -31.66
CA LEU A 742 -0.17 -11.17 -30.69
C LEU A 742 -1.52 -10.55 -30.30
N GLY A 743 -2.46 -10.47 -31.26
CA GLY A 743 -3.84 -10.06 -31.05
C GLY A 743 -4.61 -11.05 -30.17
N LEU A 744 -4.44 -12.36 -30.40
CA LEU A 744 -5.04 -13.40 -29.57
C LEU A 744 -4.52 -13.36 -28.13
N PHE A 745 -3.22 -13.17 -27.94
CA PHE A 745 -2.63 -12.99 -26.61
C PHE A 745 -3.17 -11.72 -25.93
N THR A 746 -3.23 -10.61 -26.64
CA THR A 746 -3.79 -9.35 -26.12
C THR A 746 -5.28 -9.53 -25.76
N ALA A 747 -6.05 -10.22 -26.59
CA ALA A 747 -7.44 -10.55 -26.33
C ALA A 747 -7.63 -11.45 -25.11
N CYS A 748 -6.73 -12.42 -24.87
CA CYS A 748 -6.69 -13.24 -23.66
C CYS A 748 -6.50 -12.39 -22.41
N ILE A 749 -5.52 -11.48 -22.42
CA ILE A 749 -5.26 -10.55 -21.30
C ILE A 749 -6.44 -9.60 -21.09
N PHE A 750 -6.96 -8.98 -22.15
CA PHE A 750 -8.11 -8.08 -22.08
C PHE A 750 -9.36 -8.78 -21.55
N SER A 751 -9.61 -10.02 -21.95
CA SER A 751 -10.74 -10.82 -21.47
C SER A 751 -10.69 -11.03 -19.95
N ALA A 752 -9.50 -11.31 -19.41
CA ALA A 752 -9.32 -11.46 -17.97
C ALA A 752 -9.55 -10.14 -17.19
N VAL A 753 -9.12 -9.01 -17.75
CA VAL A 753 -9.36 -7.68 -17.16
C VAL A 753 -10.83 -7.29 -17.24
N LEU A 754 -11.46 -7.47 -18.41
CA LEU A 754 -12.87 -7.13 -18.66
C LEU A 754 -13.80 -7.82 -17.66
N SER A 755 -13.61 -9.12 -17.41
CA SER A 755 -14.43 -9.88 -16.46
C SER A 755 -14.26 -9.43 -15.01
N SER A 756 -13.04 -9.05 -14.63
CA SER A 756 -12.76 -8.56 -13.27
C SER A 756 -13.43 -7.19 -13.05
N VAL A 757 -13.27 -6.28 -14.01
CA VAL A 757 -13.85 -4.92 -13.95
C VAL A 757 -15.38 -4.99 -14.00
N SER A 758 -15.96 -5.81 -14.89
CA SER A 758 -17.41 -5.96 -15.04
C SER A 758 -18.06 -6.49 -13.77
N SER A 759 -17.43 -7.46 -13.11
CA SER A 759 -17.91 -8.04 -11.85
C SER A 759 -17.86 -7.03 -10.72
N ALA A 760 -16.76 -6.29 -10.59
CA ALA A 760 -16.60 -5.26 -9.58
C ALA A 760 -17.63 -4.12 -9.75
N LEU A 761 -17.84 -3.64 -10.98
CA LEU A 761 -18.83 -2.59 -11.27
C LEU A 761 -20.26 -3.00 -10.87
N ASN A 762 -20.66 -4.22 -11.22
CA ASN A 762 -21.97 -4.74 -10.85
C ASN A 762 -22.14 -4.88 -9.33
N SER A 763 -21.11 -5.36 -8.63
CA SER A 763 -21.14 -5.49 -7.16
C SER A 763 -21.08 -4.14 -6.43
N LEU A 764 -20.30 -3.17 -6.93
CA LEU A 764 -20.24 -1.81 -6.39
C LEU A 764 -21.61 -1.10 -6.52
N ALA A 765 -22.27 -1.26 -7.67
CA ALA A 765 -23.62 -0.75 -7.89
C ALA A 765 -24.63 -1.41 -6.94
N ALA A 766 -24.58 -2.73 -6.77
CA ALA A 766 -25.45 -3.47 -5.86
C ALA A 766 -25.30 -3.03 -4.40
N VAL A 767 -24.08 -3.00 -3.88
CA VAL A 767 -23.77 -2.61 -2.49
C VAL A 767 -24.19 -1.16 -2.24
N THR A 768 -23.91 -0.25 -3.18
CA THR A 768 -24.29 1.16 -3.04
C THR A 768 -25.81 1.33 -3.00
N TRP A 769 -26.53 0.64 -3.89
CA TRP A 769 -27.99 0.68 -3.93
C TRP A 769 -28.61 0.13 -2.64
N GLU A 770 -28.26 -1.11 -2.28
CA GLU A 770 -28.88 -1.82 -1.16
C GLU A 770 -28.53 -1.21 0.20
N ASP A 771 -27.28 -0.81 0.41
CA ASP A 771 -26.79 -0.45 1.75
C ASP A 771 -26.92 1.06 2.07
N PHE A 772 -27.03 1.92 1.05
CA PHE A 772 -27.07 3.37 1.23
C PHE A 772 -28.30 4.08 0.67
N LEU A 773 -28.89 3.61 -0.43
CA LEU A 773 -29.92 4.35 -1.17
C LEU A 773 -31.34 3.79 -0.99
N LYS A 774 -31.53 2.46 -1.11
CA LYS A 774 -32.84 1.79 -1.09
C LYS A 774 -33.71 2.15 0.12
N GLY A 775 -33.10 2.32 1.30
CA GLY A 775 -33.79 2.68 2.54
C GLY A 775 -34.12 4.17 2.71
N ARG A 776 -33.75 5.04 1.77
CA ARG A 776 -34.06 6.49 1.84
C ARG A 776 -35.37 6.78 1.12
N LYS A 777 -36.24 7.60 1.76
CA LYS A 777 -37.58 7.95 1.24
C LYS A 777 -37.59 8.34 -0.24
N LEU A 778 -36.69 9.24 -0.65
CA LEU A 778 -36.56 9.73 -2.02
C LEU A 778 -36.37 8.61 -3.08
N PHE A 779 -35.69 7.52 -2.74
CA PHE A 779 -35.42 6.41 -3.66
C PHE A 779 -36.41 5.26 -3.48
N ALA A 780 -36.97 5.08 -2.28
CA ALA A 780 -37.98 4.09 -1.99
C ALA A 780 -39.30 4.35 -2.75
N GLU A 781 -39.65 5.61 -2.96
CA GLU A 781 -40.87 6.03 -3.67
C GLU A 781 -40.75 5.98 -5.21
N MET A 782 -39.55 5.71 -5.75
CA MET A 782 -39.33 5.61 -7.19
C MET A 782 -39.93 4.35 -7.79
N THR A 783 -40.35 4.42 -9.07
CA THR A 783 -40.77 3.23 -9.82
C THR A 783 -39.61 2.24 -9.97
N PRO A 784 -39.87 0.92 -10.07
CA PRO A 784 -38.81 -0.09 -10.21
C PRO A 784 -37.84 0.18 -11.37
N THR A 785 -38.34 0.78 -12.46
CA THR A 785 -37.54 1.15 -13.62
C THR A 785 -36.68 2.39 -13.35
N ALA A 786 -37.19 3.38 -12.62
CA ALA A 786 -36.39 4.53 -12.18
C ALA A 786 -35.31 4.11 -11.17
N GLN A 787 -35.61 3.18 -10.27
CA GLN A 787 -34.63 2.57 -9.37
C GLN A 787 -33.53 1.85 -10.15
N ALA A 788 -33.89 1.03 -11.14
CA ALA A 788 -32.94 0.36 -12.02
C ALA A 788 -32.07 1.37 -12.79
N ASN A 789 -32.66 2.41 -13.38
CA ASN A 789 -31.93 3.47 -14.08
C ASN A 789 -30.93 4.18 -13.15
N THR A 790 -31.31 4.43 -11.90
CA THR A 790 -30.40 5.03 -10.91
C THR A 790 -29.20 4.11 -10.64
N THR A 791 -29.44 2.82 -10.47
CA THR A 791 -28.37 1.82 -10.32
C THR A 791 -27.45 1.75 -11.54
N ARG A 792 -27.99 1.88 -12.76
CA ARG A 792 -27.17 1.97 -13.99
C ARG A 792 -26.24 3.18 -13.95
N VAL A 793 -26.75 4.34 -13.56
CA VAL A 793 -25.95 5.57 -13.41
C VAL A 793 -24.85 5.38 -12.37
N ILE A 794 -25.14 4.73 -11.24
CA ILE A 794 -24.14 4.42 -10.21
C ILE A 794 -23.02 3.54 -10.78
N GLY A 795 -23.38 2.46 -11.49
CA GLY A 795 -22.40 1.60 -12.16
C GLY A 795 -21.53 2.37 -13.15
N PHE A 796 -22.14 3.27 -13.93
CA PHE A 796 -21.41 4.10 -14.89
C PHE A 796 -20.43 5.07 -14.20
N LEU A 797 -20.86 5.72 -13.12
CA LEU A 797 -20.02 6.63 -12.33
C LEU A 797 -18.83 5.91 -11.70
N TYR A 798 -19.03 4.68 -11.18
CA TYR A 798 -17.92 3.87 -10.70
C TYR A 798 -16.96 3.49 -11.83
N GLY A 799 -17.47 3.21 -13.04
CA GLY A 799 -16.63 2.96 -14.22
C GLY A 799 -15.75 4.15 -14.57
N VAL A 800 -16.32 5.35 -14.65
CA VAL A 800 -15.57 6.59 -14.88
C VAL A 800 -14.54 6.83 -13.78
N LEU A 801 -14.91 6.57 -12.51
CA LEU A 801 -14.00 6.72 -11.38
C LEU A 801 -12.83 5.73 -11.44
N ILE A 802 -13.09 4.45 -11.74
CA ILE A 802 -12.06 3.41 -11.88
C ILE A 802 -11.11 3.73 -13.03
N ILE A 803 -11.63 4.17 -14.19
CA ILE A 803 -10.81 4.60 -15.32
C ILE A 803 -9.94 5.81 -14.91
N SER A 804 -10.54 6.80 -14.24
CA SER A 804 -9.82 7.99 -13.76
C SER A 804 -8.71 7.62 -12.77
N LEU A 805 -8.99 6.70 -11.85
CA LEU A 805 -8.02 6.19 -10.89
C LEU A 805 -6.94 5.33 -11.54
N ALA A 806 -7.25 4.59 -12.61
CA ALA A 806 -6.26 3.87 -13.40
C ALA A 806 -5.32 4.82 -14.15
N PHE A 807 -5.81 5.96 -14.64
CA PHE A 807 -4.96 7.03 -15.18
C PHE A 807 -4.15 7.73 -14.10
N LEU A 808 -4.77 8.04 -12.95
CA LEU A 808 -4.05 8.62 -11.81
C LEU A 808 -2.99 7.66 -11.27
N ALA A 809 -3.18 6.34 -11.38
CA ALA A 809 -2.20 5.34 -11.00
C ALA A 809 -0.88 5.46 -11.77
N GLN A 810 -0.91 5.95 -13.01
CA GLN A 810 0.30 6.28 -13.78
C GLN A 810 1.16 7.32 -13.05
N ASN A 811 0.51 8.23 -12.32
CA ASN A 811 1.16 9.32 -11.57
C ASN A 811 1.36 9.01 -10.07
N LEU A 812 0.58 8.09 -9.50
CA LEU A 812 0.54 7.76 -8.07
C LEU A 812 1.46 6.59 -7.65
N GLY A 813 2.06 5.89 -8.62
CA GLY A 813 3.14 4.92 -8.41
C GLY A 813 2.99 4.02 -7.17
N ALA A 814 3.78 4.31 -6.12
CA ALA A 814 3.91 3.49 -4.90
C ALA A 814 2.62 3.38 -4.07
N LEU A 815 1.79 4.42 -4.01
CA LEU A 815 0.56 4.47 -3.19
C LEU A 815 -0.46 3.42 -3.65
N TYR A 816 -0.49 3.21 -4.96
CA TYR A 816 -1.45 2.34 -5.62
C TYR A 816 -1.09 0.86 -5.48
N SER A 817 0.22 0.57 -5.46
CA SER A 817 0.77 -0.77 -5.24
C SER A 817 0.68 -1.18 -3.76
N ALA A 818 0.90 -0.23 -2.84
CA ALA A 818 0.66 -0.44 -1.41
C ALA A 818 -0.82 -0.70 -1.11
N THR A 819 -1.74 -0.03 -1.83
CA THR A 819 -3.16 -0.34 -1.69
C THR A 819 -3.51 -1.72 -2.22
N TYR A 820 -2.89 -2.18 -3.32
CA TYR A 820 -3.05 -3.55 -3.81
C TYR A 820 -2.54 -4.60 -2.78
N ALA A 821 -1.32 -4.42 -2.25
CA ALA A 821 -0.73 -5.34 -1.27
C ALA A 821 -1.43 -5.31 0.10
N ALA A 822 -2.07 -4.21 0.48
CA ALA A 822 -2.89 -4.11 1.69
C ALA A 822 -4.30 -4.72 1.51
N VAL A 823 -4.70 -5.00 0.27
CA VAL A 823 -6.05 -5.45 -0.11
C VAL A 823 -6.09 -6.91 -0.55
N SER A 824 -5.01 -7.43 -1.13
CA SER A 824 -4.75 -8.86 -1.41
C SER A 824 -4.31 -9.60 -0.16
#